data_AF-M5BYJ9-F1
#
_entry.id   AF-M5BYJ9-F1
#
_cell.length_a   1.000
_cell.length_b   1.000
_cell.length_c   1.000
_cell.angle_alpha   90.00
_cell.angle_beta   90.00
_cell.angle_gamma   90.00
#
_symmetry.space_group_name_H-M   'P 1'
#
loop_
_entity.id
_entity.type
_entity.pdbx_description
1 polymer ?
#
loop_
_entity_poly.entity_id
_entity_poly.type
_entity_poly.pdbx_seq_one_letter_code
_entity_poly.pdbx_strand_id
1 'polypeptide(L)'
;MRLLPAILGVAVVPLTYLTLRGLDCRATTALLGAFLVTFENGLITQSRLILLDSPLIFFTALTAFFWVGFSNEDAQRPFTEEWWTWLALTGLSLGAVVSCKWVGLFTIATVGVCTLRQLWLLLGDLKVTPRLFIKHFMARALCLILLPILFYMAMFEIHFAILQNSGDGDGFMSAAFMHTLGGRGMSDTFADVALGSVVTLRHVNTQGGYLHSHLHTYPGGSKQQQITLYPHIDANNDWRIINGTFDGAADFDWTTEPISQIRNGQTIRFEHIATQKRLHSHDVRPPVSDVDFQNEVSAYGYPGFQGDANDNWIVEIEEGAGRGQTVKTLQTKFRLRHPLTGCYLFSHKVKLPDWAYEQQEVTCNKNAVRENSIWYIETNNHEKLGDDAEKVNYKPPGFLSKFLELQQVMWTTNAGLTDRHAFDSRPSSWPRLRRGINFWVKDHKQIYLIGNPFVWYMSTISVLSYAVFRGFLILREKRGYKDFHNTTLVKYDQLCAFLATGWVLHYFPFFLMSRQLFLHHYFPALYFAILMSCAVFDAVTANLKPRVRLQIAGVVLIFVLWNYMSFSPLTYGTPWTKSKCEGSKWLKTWDFACGDFYENYDQYSTALPSTPSPSAIQPVVVGDEHGGRPAVVADVPQVQKPKEDAQTTDSVIIPIEPGHDVFAGDKGDSKPISSERVVEPLRKEALIHTSDTTGTSPGTDSDVKPEKVPLPKNEGAQSTGKVGQEEELRSIEEETKKKVPAGVQEKIVQAQQNIVEKVAEAKEQLKDHAKAQNEEERVRQELYGDGKKEA
;
A
#
# COMPACT_ATOMS: atom_id res chain seq x y z
N MET A 1 0.78 -22.62 5.72
CA MET A 1 0.87 -21.19 6.12
C MET A 1 0.15 -20.86 7.42
N ARG A 2 -1.13 -21.23 7.63
CA ARG A 2 -1.87 -20.93 8.90
C ARG A 2 -1.25 -21.52 10.18
N LEU A 3 -0.50 -22.61 10.06
CA LEU A 3 0.10 -23.30 11.21
C LEU A 3 1.08 -22.42 12.00
N LEU A 4 1.92 -21.62 11.34
CA LEU A 4 2.93 -20.80 12.03
C LEU A 4 2.29 -19.70 12.90
N PRO A 5 1.40 -18.84 12.38
CA PRO A 5 0.62 -17.91 13.21
C PRO A 5 -0.13 -18.60 14.35
N ALA A 6 -0.66 -19.80 14.12
CA ALA A 6 -1.39 -20.54 15.16
C ALA A 6 -0.46 -21.02 16.28
N ILE A 7 0.72 -21.57 15.95
CA ILE A 7 1.73 -21.98 16.93
C ILE A 7 2.19 -20.80 17.77
N LEU A 8 2.47 -19.66 17.13
CA LEU A 8 2.87 -18.44 17.84
C LEU A 8 1.76 -17.92 18.75
N GLY A 9 0.51 -17.95 18.30
CA GLY A 9 -0.66 -17.62 19.13
C GLY A 9 -0.82 -18.55 20.33
N VAL A 10 -0.65 -19.86 20.13
CA VAL A 10 -0.67 -20.85 21.23
C VAL A 10 0.47 -20.60 22.21
N ALA A 11 1.66 -20.23 21.74
CA ALA A 11 2.80 -19.94 22.60
C ALA A 11 2.62 -18.69 23.50
N VAL A 12 1.70 -17.77 23.16
CA VAL A 12 1.32 -16.65 24.04
C VAL A 12 0.71 -17.15 25.35
N VAL A 13 0.01 -18.28 25.35
CA VAL A 13 -0.66 -18.85 26.53
C VAL A 13 0.35 -19.20 27.65
N PRO A 14 1.35 -20.09 27.43
CA PRO A 14 2.36 -20.37 28.45
C PRO A 14 3.21 -19.14 28.79
N LEU A 15 3.49 -18.26 27.84
CA LEU A 15 4.20 -17.00 28.13
C LEU A 15 3.42 -16.10 29.10
N THR A 16 2.10 -16.04 28.97
CA THR A 16 1.20 -15.33 29.90
C THR A 16 1.31 -15.90 31.30
N TYR A 17 1.25 -17.23 31.43
CA TYR A 17 1.42 -17.91 32.70
C TYR A 17 2.78 -17.57 33.34
N LEU A 18 3.86 -17.74 32.59
CA LEU A 18 5.23 -17.52 33.08
C LEU A 18 5.47 -16.05 33.43
N THR A 19 4.93 -15.11 32.65
CA THR A 19 5.03 -13.67 32.93
C THR A 19 4.32 -13.31 34.24
N LEU A 20 3.10 -13.82 34.47
CA LEU A 20 2.38 -13.60 35.73
C LEU A 20 3.09 -14.23 36.92
N ARG A 21 3.71 -15.41 36.75
CA ARG A 21 4.55 -16.03 37.78
C ARG A 21 5.81 -15.19 38.06
N GLY A 22 6.44 -14.65 37.03
CA GLY A 22 7.59 -13.75 37.14
C GLY A 22 7.25 -12.43 37.83
N LEU A 23 6.02 -11.93 37.67
CA LEU A 23 5.49 -10.78 38.40
C LEU A 23 5.04 -11.10 39.84
N ASP A 24 5.41 -12.27 40.37
CA ASP A 24 5.08 -12.75 41.72
C ASP A 24 3.56 -12.82 42.00
N CYS A 25 2.74 -13.08 40.97
CA CYS A 25 1.32 -13.44 41.15
C CYS A 25 1.20 -14.93 41.51
N ARG A 26 0.19 -15.32 42.31
CA ARG A 26 0.04 -16.75 42.67
C ARG A 26 -0.31 -17.61 41.46
N ALA A 27 0.01 -18.90 41.53
CA ALA A 27 -0.21 -19.85 40.44
C ALA A 27 -1.68 -19.91 39.97
N THR A 28 -2.65 -19.74 40.86
CA THR A 28 -4.07 -19.69 40.48
C THR A 28 -4.41 -18.47 39.62
N THR A 29 -3.78 -17.32 39.85
CA THR A 29 -3.93 -16.14 38.97
C THR A 29 -3.23 -16.36 37.65
N ALA A 30 -2.01 -16.91 37.67
CA ALA A 30 -1.28 -17.18 36.44
C ALA A 30 -2.03 -18.16 35.53
N LEU A 31 -2.63 -19.21 36.12
CA LEU A 31 -3.47 -20.17 35.41
C LEU A 31 -4.74 -19.52 34.87
N LEU A 32 -5.41 -18.67 35.67
CA LEU A 32 -6.55 -17.89 35.19
C LEU A 32 -6.15 -17.04 33.97
N GLY A 33 -5.04 -16.30 34.04
CA GLY A 33 -4.56 -15.49 32.93
C GLY A 33 -4.27 -16.28 31.65
N ALA A 34 -3.67 -17.46 31.78
CA ALA A 34 -3.49 -18.37 30.66
C ALA A 34 -4.83 -18.75 30.02
N PHE A 35 -5.85 -19.09 30.83
CA PHE A 35 -7.18 -19.40 30.31
C PHE A 35 -7.90 -18.19 29.71
N LEU A 36 -7.73 -16.97 30.26
CA LEU A 36 -8.29 -15.76 29.67
C LEU A 36 -7.76 -15.55 28.25
N VAL A 37 -6.46 -15.76 28.03
CA VAL A 37 -5.83 -15.67 26.71
C VAL A 37 -6.27 -16.83 25.80
N THR A 38 -6.34 -18.06 26.31
CA THR A 38 -6.76 -19.25 25.54
C THR A 38 -8.18 -19.13 25.01
N PHE A 39 -9.09 -18.53 25.78
CA PHE A 39 -10.52 -18.42 25.43
C PHE A 39 -10.91 -17.01 24.99
N GLU A 40 -9.94 -16.22 24.53
CA GLU A 40 -10.17 -14.91 23.95
C GLU A 40 -10.40 -15.03 22.43
N ASN A 41 -11.65 -14.94 22.00
CA ASN A 41 -12.08 -15.14 20.60
C ASN A 41 -11.31 -14.29 19.59
N GLY A 42 -10.97 -13.05 19.95
CA GLY A 42 -10.21 -12.16 19.09
C GLY A 42 -8.83 -12.72 18.79
N LEU A 43 -8.08 -13.08 19.85
CA LEU A 43 -6.71 -13.61 19.76
C LEU A 43 -6.66 -14.92 18.97
N ILE A 44 -7.66 -15.79 19.14
CA ILE A 44 -7.80 -17.03 18.37
C ILE A 44 -8.04 -16.70 16.89
N THR A 45 -8.96 -15.80 16.58
CA THR A 45 -9.29 -15.42 15.19
C THR A 45 -8.05 -14.87 14.47
N GLN A 46 -7.27 -14.02 15.14
CA GLN A 46 -6.02 -13.46 14.59
C GLN A 46 -4.95 -14.53 14.35
N SER A 47 -4.73 -15.42 15.32
CA SER A 47 -3.71 -16.47 15.21
C SER A 47 -4.08 -17.59 14.24
N ARG A 48 -5.36 -17.77 13.93
CA ARG A 48 -5.83 -18.81 13.01
C ARG A 48 -5.57 -18.49 11.53
N LEU A 49 -5.57 -17.21 11.17
CA LEU A 49 -5.39 -16.76 9.79
C LEU A 49 -3.92 -16.46 9.48
N ILE A 50 -3.60 -16.21 8.21
CA ILE A 50 -2.24 -15.85 7.78
C ILE A 50 -2.06 -14.34 7.99
N LEU A 51 -2.06 -13.93 9.27
CA LEU A 51 -1.99 -12.53 9.67
C LEU A 51 -0.69 -12.27 10.45
N LEU A 52 -0.11 -11.09 10.21
CA LEU A 52 1.12 -10.62 10.85
C LEU A 52 0.95 -10.25 12.33
N ASP A 53 -0.29 -10.06 12.78
CA ASP A 53 -0.57 -9.66 14.17
C ASP A 53 -0.29 -10.78 15.17
N SER A 54 -0.35 -12.06 14.77
CA SER A 54 -0.02 -13.17 15.68
C SER A 54 1.47 -13.20 16.06
N PRO A 55 2.43 -13.18 15.10
CA PRO A 55 3.84 -12.95 15.42
C PRO A 55 4.09 -11.70 16.26
N LEU A 56 3.42 -10.58 15.96
CA LEU A 56 3.55 -9.33 16.71
C LEU A 56 3.16 -9.50 18.18
N ILE A 57 2.00 -10.11 18.47
CA ILE A 57 1.53 -10.34 19.84
C ILE A 57 2.45 -11.34 20.55
N PHE A 58 2.91 -12.38 19.85
CA PHE A 58 3.87 -13.33 20.40
C PHE A 58 5.18 -12.65 20.84
N PHE A 59 5.82 -11.86 19.97
CA PHE A 59 7.06 -11.17 20.34
C PHE A 59 6.83 -10.06 21.37
N THR A 60 5.63 -9.46 21.41
CA THR A 60 5.25 -8.53 22.49
C THR A 60 5.19 -9.26 23.84
N ALA A 61 4.51 -10.40 23.91
CA ALA A 61 4.41 -11.24 25.10
C ALA A 61 5.78 -11.82 25.53
N LEU A 62 6.58 -12.26 24.56
CA LEU A 62 7.92 -12.79 24.79
C LEU A 62 8.86 -11.70 25.35
N THR A 63 8.77 -10.49 24.80
CA THR A 63 9.55 -9.34 25.32
C THR A 63 9.13 -8.99 26.75
N ALA A 64 7.82 -8.98 27.03
CA ALA A 64 7.33 -8.74 28.39
C ALA A 64 7.84 -9.81 29.36
N PHE A 65 7.83 -11.08 28.97
CA PHE A 65 8.39 -12.17 29.76
C PHE A 65 9.88 -12.00 30.03
N PHE A 66 10.70 -11.77 28.99
CA PHE A 66 12.13 -11.56 29.15
C PHE A 66 12.46 -10.32 29.99
N TRP A 67 11.70 -9.23 29.81
CA TRP A 67 11.85 -8.01 30.61
C TRP A 67 11.54 -8.24 32.09
N VAL A 68 10.51 -9.02 32.40
CA VAL A 68 10.19 -9.39 33.79
C VAL A 68 11.28 -10.26 34.39
N GLY A 69 11.80 -11.25 33.64
CA GLY A 69 12.95 -12.05 34.07
C GLY A 69 14.19 -11.19 34.34
N PHE A 70 14.51 -10.28 33.43
CA PHE A 70 15.58 -9.30 33.60
C PHE A 70 15.38 -8.42 34.84
N SER A 71 14.17 -7.89 35.04
CA SER A 71 13.87 -7.02 36.19
C SER A 71 14.01 -7.74 37.53
N ASN A 72 13.69 -9.03 37.57
CA ASN A 72 13.88 -9.87 38.76
C ASN A 72 15.37 -10.08 39.08
N GLU A 73 16.18 -10.40 38.07
CA GLU A 73 17.64 -10.53 38.25
C GLU A 73 18.31 -9.19 38.56
N ASP A 74 17.87 -8.09 37.93
CA ASP A 74 18.43 -6.76 38.19
C ASP A 74 18.20 -6.29 39.62
N ALA A 75 17.05 -6.65 40.21
CA ALA A 75 16.73 -6.32 41.60
C ALA A 75 17.54 -7.12 42.63
N GLN A 76 18.04 -8.32 42.27
CA GLN A 76 18.71 -9.21 43.22
C GLN A 76 20.21 -9.39 42.96
N ARG A 77 20.61 -9.62 41.71
CA ARG A 77 21.94 -10.08 41.30
C ARG A 77 22.39 -9.43 39.98
N PRO A 78 22.66 -8.13 39.95
CA PRO A 78 23.06 -7.45 38.72
C PRO A 78 24.42 -7.94 38.21
N PHE A 79 24.58 -7.98 36.88
CA PHE A 79 25.79 -8.38 36.15
C PHE A 79 26.23 -9.86 36.28
N THR A 80 25.34 -10.76 36.68
CA THR A 80 25.54 -12.21 36.52
C THR A 80 25.38 -12.65 35.06
N GLU A 81 25.78 -13.88 34.73
CA GLU A 81 25.55 -14.46 33.39
C GLU A 81 24.06 -14.55 33.07
N GLU A 82 23.23 -14.89 34.06
CA GLU A 82 21.78 -14.90 33.93
C GLU A 82 21.23 -13.49 33.65
N TRP A 83 21.71 -12.47 34.36
CA TRP A 83 21.32 -11.07 34.13
C TRP A 83 21.62 -10.63 32.70
N TRP A 84 22.81 -10.94 32.18
CA TRP A 84 23.18 -10.64 30.79
C TRP A 84 22.34 -11.41 29.79
N THR A 85 22.02 -12.67 30.08
CA THR A 85 21.18 -13.51 29.23
C THR A 85 19.77 -12.91 29.10
N TRP A 86 19.11 -12.59 30.21
CA TRP A 86 17.77 -11.97 30.17
C TRP A 86 17.78 -10.61 29.49
N LEU A 87 18.81 -9.80 29.73
CA LEU A 87 18.95 -8.49 29.10
C LEU A 87 19.15 -8.60 27.58
N ALA A 88 20.02 -9.51 27.12
CA ALA A 88 20.28 -9.74 25.70
C ALA A 88 19.05 -10.35 25.00
N LEU A 89 18.37 -11.31 25.63
CA LEU A 89 17.12 -11.89 25.12
C LEU A 89 16.00 -10.86 25.01
N THR A 90 15.91 -9.93 25.96
CA THR A 90 15.00 -8.78 25.86
C THR A 90 15.33 -7.95 24.62
N GLY A 91 16.62 -7.62 24.41
CA GLY A 91 17.09 -6.90 23.23
C GLY A 91 16.78 -7.57 21.89
N LEU A 92 17.06 -8.87 21.78
CA LEU A 92 16.75 -9.66 20.58
C LEU A 92 15.24 -9.69 20.31
N SER A 93 14.44 -9.89 21.36
CA SER A 93 12.98 -9.91 21.24
C SER A 93 12.40 -8.52 20.87
N LEU A 94 13.01 -7.43 21.34
CA LEU A 94 12.70 -6.07 20.90
C LEU A 94 13.03 -5.83 19.42
N GLY A 95 14.15 -6.37 18.93
CA GLY A 95 14.49 -6.36 17.51
C GLY A 95 13.48 -7.17 16.68
N ALA A 96 13.07 -8.34 17.17
CA ALA A 96 12.10 -9.20 16.50
C ALA A 96 10.71 -8.56 16.43
N VAL A 97 10.20 -7.94 17.51
CA VAL A 97 8.86 -7.34 17.52
C VAL A 97 8.74 -6.17 16.54
N VAL A 98 9.75 -5.30 16.46
CA VAL A 98 9.75 -4.18 15.50
C VAL A 98 9.95 -4.64 14.05
N SER A 99 10.67 -5.75 13.86
CA SER A 99 10.84 -6.39 12.54
C SER A 99 9.53 -7.00 12.02
N CYS A 100 8.60 -7.40 12.90
CA CYS A 100 7.27 -7.86 12.47
C CYS A 100 6.34 -6.72 12.05
N LYS A 101 6.29 -5.64 12.84
CA LYS A 101 5.46 -4.45 12.57
C LYS A 101 5.99 -3.26 13.36
N TRP A 102 5.90 -2.05 12.81
CA TRP A 102 6.31 -0.82 13.51
C TRP A 102 5.52 -0.53 14.79
N VAL A 103 4.36 -1.16 15.01
CA VAL A 103 3.67 -1.13 16.31
C VAL A 103 4.57 -1.69 17.44
N GLY A 104 5.55 -2.54 17.12
CA GLY A 104 6.58 -3.00 18.06
C GLY A 104 7.47 -1.89 18.64
N LEU A 105 7.50 -0.70 18.02
CA LEU A 105 8.13 0.49 18.62
C LEU A 105 7.47 0.86 19.96
N PHE A 106 6.19 0.54 20.17
CA PHE A 106 5.51 0.75 21.45
C PHE A 106 6.00 -0.20 22.53
N THR A 107 6.41 -1.42 22.16
CA THR A 107 7.08 -2.37 23.06
C THR A 107 8.45 -1.84 23.46
N ILE A 108 9.22 -1.31 22.49
CA ILE A 108 10.49 -0.62 22.74
C ILE A 108 10.28 0.58 23.68
N ALA A 109 9.26 1.40 23.45
CA ALA A 109 8.93 2.52 24.32
C ALA A 109 8.55 2.05 25.74
N THR A 110 7.80 0.96 25.87
CA THR A 110 7.40 0.39 27.16
C THR A 110 8.62 -0.05 27.97
N VAL A 111 9.51 -0.84 27.35
CA VAL A 111 10.78 -1.25 27.99
C VAL A 111 11.67 -0.04 28.25
N GLY A 112 11.73 0.92 27.33
CA GLY A 112 12.50 2.15 27.47
C GLY A 112 12.08 2.98 28.68
N VAL A 113 10.77 3.26 28.85
CA VAL A 113 10.24 3.98 30.02
C VAL A 113 10.54 3.22 31.32
N CYS A 114 10.39 1.90 31.32
CA CYS A 114 10.71 1.09 32.50
C CYS A 114 12.22 1.10 32.82
N THR A 115 13.06 1.09 31.78
CA THR A 115 14.53 1.20 31.90
C THR A 115 14.93 2.56 32.45
N LEU A 116 14.34 3.65 31.95
CA LEU A 116 14.57 5.00 32.46
C LEU A 116 14.16 5.10 33.94
N ARG A 117 13.04 4.49 34.33
CA ARG A 117 12.64 4.41 35.73
C ARG A 117 13.66 3.63 36.58
N GLN A 118 14.14 2.47 36.14
CA GLN A 118 15.16 1.70 36.86
C GLN A 118 16.45 2.50 37.02
N LEU A 119 16.94 3.15 35.96
CA LEU A 119 18.12 3.99 36.00
C LEU A 119 17.92 5.21 36.91
N TRP A 120 16.74 5.82 36.91
CA TRP A 120 16.39 6.91 37.82
C TRP A 120 16.45 6.47 39.29
N LEU A 121 15.93 5.28 39.61
CA LEU A 121 16.01 4.72 40.96
C LEU A 121 17.44 4.39 41.38
N LEU A 122 18.26 3.84 40.47
CA LEU A 122 19.69 3.58 40.72
C LEU A 122 20.48 4.87 40.94
N LEU A 123 20.15 5.94 40.20
CA LEU A 123 20.78 7.25 40.36
C LEU A 123 20.44 7.87 41.73
N GLY A 124 19.24 7.61 42.25
CA GLY A 124 18.81 8.05 43.57
C GLY A 124 19.38 7.24 44.74
N ASP A 125 19.94 6.06 44.49
CA ASP A 125 20.55 5.23 45.53
C ASP A 125 21.99 5.68 45.81
N LEU A 126 22.19 6.31 46.98
CA LEU A 126 23.49 6.80 47.44
C LEU A 126 24.54 5.69 47.64
N LYS A 127 24.14 4.41 47.64
CA LYS A 127 25.06 3.26 47.71
C LYS A 127 25.68 2.93 46.35
N VAL A 128 25.07 3.38 45.25
CA VAL A 128 25.51 3.08 43.89
C VAL A 128 26.60 4.07 43.49
N THR A 129 27.81 3.58 43.23
CA THR A 129 28.91 4.44 42.75
C THR A 129 28.66 4.91 41.31
N PRO A 130 29.17 6.08 40.88
CA PRO A 130 29.03 6.57 39.51
C PRO A 130 29.55 5.58 38.45
N ARG A 131 30.62 4.84 38.76
CA ARG A 131 31.17 3.80 37.88
C ARG A 131 30.18 2.65 37.69
N LEU A 132 29.52 2.21 38.76
CA LEU A 132 28.51 1.16 38.71
C LEU A 132 27.28 1.62 37.92
N PHE A 133 26.85 2.87 38.11
CA PHE A 133 25.77 3.47 37.32
C PHE A 133 26.10 3.50 35.83
N ILE A 134 27.28 3.98 35.43
CA ILE A 134 27.73 4.01 34.03
C ILE A 134 27.75 2.59 33.46
N LYS A 135 28.22 1.60 34.24
CA LYS A 135 28.19 0.18 33.82
C LYS A 135 26.77 -0.30 33.52
N HIS A 136 25.79 0.02 34.38
CA HIS A 136 24.39 -0.31 34.16
C HIS A 136 23.82 0.40 32.93
N PHE A 137 24.14 1.68 32.74
CA PHE A 137 23.71 2.46 31.59
C PHE A 137 24.24 1.88 30.28
N MET A 138 25.56 1.63 30.20
CA MET A 138 26.20 1.09 29.00
C MET A 138 25.71 -0.30 28.64
N ALA A 139 25.52 -1.19 29.64
CA ALA A 139 24.97 -2.52 29.41
C ALA A 139 23.56 -2.46 28.82
N ARG A 140 22.69 -1.59 29.35
CA ARG A 140 21.33 -1.37 28.84
C ARG A 140 21.34 -0.72 27.46
N ALA A 141 22.20 0.27 27.21
CA ALA A 141 22.33 0.88 25.89
C ALA A 141 22.78 -0.14 24.83
N LEU A 142 23.74 -1.00 25.17
CA LEU A 142 24.21 -2.06 24.29
C LEU A 142 23.09 -3.05 23.94
N CYS A 143 22.42 -3.59 24.94
CA CYS A 143 21.44 -4.67 24.73
C CYS A 143 20.03 -4.18 24.36
N LEU A 144 19.61 -2.98 24.77
CA LEU A 144 18.24 -2.49 24.53
C LEU A 144 18.16 -1.43 23.42
N ILE A 145 19.30 -0.99 22.85
CA ILE A 145 19.34 -0.07 21.71
C ILE A 145 20.13 -0.69 20.57
N LEU A 146 21.43 -0.95 20.76
CA LEU A 146 22.28 -1.41 19.66
C LEU A 146 21.85 -2.79 19.15
N LEU A 147 21.62 -3.75 20.05
CA LEU A 147 21.24 -5.12 19.68
C LEU A 147 19.91 -5.20 18.90
N PRO A 148 18.80 -4.55 19.33
CA PRO A 148 17.58 -4.47 18.53
C PRO A 148 17.78 -3.85 17.14
N ILE A 149 18.57 -2.77 17.04
CA ILE A 149 18.88 -2.11 15.75
C ILE A 149 19.62 -3.06 14.83
N LEU A 150 20.66 -3.73 15.33
CA LEU A 150 21.42 -4.71 14.54
C LEU A 150 20.55 -5.88 14.08
N PHE A 151 19.66 -6.37 14.95
CA PHE A 151 18.70 -7.41 14.57
C PHE A 151 17.75 -6.93 13.48
N TYR A 152 17.18 -5.72 13.62
CA TYR A 152 16.30 -5.12 12.62
C TYR A 152 17.01 -4.96 11.27
N MET A 153 18.22 -4.42 11.26
CA MET A 153 19.03 -4.29 10.04
C MET A 153 19.36 -5.66 9.43
N ALA A 154 19.69 -6.67 10.24
CA ALA A 154 19.94 -8.02 9.75
C ALA A 154 18.71 -8.67 9.10
N MET A 155 17.49 -8.40 9.60
CA MET A 155 16.26 -8.85 8.94
C MET A 155 16.06 -8.19 7.57
N PHE A 156 16.43 -6.91 7.42
CA PHE A 156 16.40 -6.23 6.12
C PHE A 156 17.49 -6.74 5.17
N GLU A 157 18.65 -7.11 5.68
CA GLU A 157 19.68 -7.76 4.85
C GLU A 157 19.17 -9.11 4.32
N ILE A 158 18.53 -9.92 5.17
CA ILE A 158 17.88 -11.16 4.74
C ILE A 158 16.75 -10.86 3.73
N HIS A 159 15.95 -9.82 3.97
CA HIS A 159 14.89 -9.40 3.04
C HIS A 159 15.45 -9.09 1.65
N PHE A 160 16.50 -8.27 1.56
CA PHE A 160 17.16 -7.94 0.30
C PHE A 160 17.87 -9.14 -0.34
N ALA A 161 18.42 -10.05 0.47
CA ALA A 161 19.06 -11.26 -0.03
C ALA A 161 18.08 -12.27 -0.62
N ILE A 162 16.83 -12.31 -0.13
CA ILE A 162 15.78 -13.20 -0.63
C ILE A 162 15.07 -12.60 -1.85
N LEU A 163 14.71 -11.31 -1.79
CA LEU A 163 13.97 -10.61 -2.84
C LEU A 163 14.92 -9.90 -3.81
N GLN A 164 15.58 -10.69 -4.65
CA GLN A 164 16.56 -10.19 -5.62
C GLN A 164 15.95 -9.84 -6.98
N ASN A 165 14.70 -10.19 -7.27
CA ASN A 165 14.10 -10.00 -8.59
C ASN A 165 13.06 -8.88 -8.58
N SER A 166 12.91 -8.23 -9.73
CA SER A 166 11.89 -7.21 -9.98
C SER A 166 10.48 -7.79 -9.91
N GLY A 167 9.53 -6.95 -9.52
CA GLY A 167 8.09 -7.23 -9.48
C GLY A 167 7.31 -5.93 -9.35
N ASP A 168 5.98 -5.99 -9.39
CA ASP A 168 5.11 -4.80 -9.51
C ASP A 168 5.31 -3.73 -8.42
N GLY A 169 5.84 -4.11 -7.26
CA GLY A 169 6.12 -3.20 -6.13
C GLY A 169 7.44 -2.45 -6.19
N ASP A 170 8.32 -2.71 -7.17
CA ASP A 170 9.63 -2.07 -7.26
C ASP A 170 9.58 -0.62 -7.78
N GLY A 171 8.46 -0.22 -8.40
CA GLY A 171 8.25 1.14 -8.91
C GLY A 171 8.24 2.22 -7.82
N PHE A 172 8.14 1.84 -6.54
CA PHE A 172 8.27 2.76 -5.41
C PHE A 172 9.72 3.12 -5.05
N MET A 173 10.69 2.42 -5.65
CA MET A 173 12.12 2.60 -5.37
C MET A 173 12.78 3.46 -6.44
N SER A 174 13.93 4.05 -6.12
CA SER A 174 14.77 4.77 -7.06
C SER A 174 15.31 3.84 -8.14
N ALA A 175 15.62 4.40 -9.31
CA ALA A 175 16.20 3.63 -10.41
C ALA A 175 17.52 2.93 -10.03
N ALA A 176 18.35 3.56 -9.18
CA ALA A 176 19.58 2.95 -8.67
C ALA A 176 19.30 1.72 -7.80
N PHE A 177 18.25 1.75 -6.98
CA PHE A 177 17.81 0.58 -6.20
C PHE A 177 17.25 -0.50 -7.12
N MET A 178 16.37 -0.15 -8.06
CA MET A 178 15.76 -1.09 -9.01
C MET A 178 16.81 -1.82 -9.85
N HIS A 179 17.92 -1.16 -10.19
CA HIS A 179 19.04 -1.76 -10.91
C HIS A 179 19.78 -2.83 -10.09
N THR A 180 19.57 -2.90 -8.78
CA THR A 180 20.08 -4.02 -7.96
C THR A 180 19.20 -5.27 -8.06
N LEU A 181 18.01 -5.16 -8.66
CA LEU A 181 17.08 -6.26 -8.85
C LEU A 181 17.27 -6.93 -10.22
N GLY A 182 17.23 -8.26 -10.25
CA GLY A 182 17.20 -9.05 -11.46
C GLY A 182 16.00 -8.71 -12.35
N GLY A 183 16.23 -8.64 -13.65
CA GLY A 183 15.19 -8.35 -14.66
C GLY A 183 15.08 -6.87 -15.08
N ARG A 184 15.70 -5.93 -14.36
CA ARG A 184 15.78 -4.50 -14.73
C ARG A 184 17.20 -4.00 -14.95
N GLY A 185 18.10 -4.90 -15.31
CA GLY A 185 19.46 -4.52 -15.70
C GLY A 185 19.44 -3.61 -16.93
N MET A 186 20.20 -2.53 -16.87
CA MET A 186 20.40 -1.59 -17.96
C MET A 186 21.82 -1.73 -18.49
N SER A 187 21.97 -1.76 -19.81
CA SER A 187 23.29 -1.71 -20.45
C SER A 187 23.93 -0.34 -20.24
N ASP A 188 25.27 -0.31 -20.14
CA ASP A 188 26.02 0.92 -20.07
C ASP A 188 25.65 1.87 -21.22
N THR A 189 25.41 3.14 -20.90
CA THR A 189 24.93 4.15 -21.83
C THR A 189 25.93 5.29 -21.95
N PHE A 190 25.96 5.99 -23.09
CA PHE A 190 26.94 7.05 -23.29
C PHE A 190 26.70 8.25 -22.36
N ALA A 191 27.76 8.72 -21.72
CA ALA A 191 27.72 9.79 -20.73
C ALA A 191 27.39 11.15 -21.35
N ASP A 192 28.00 11.46 -22.48
CA ASP A 192 27.90 12.77 -23.12
C ASP A 192 26.67 12.83 -24.03
N VAL A 193 25.78 13.79 -23.76
CA VAL A 193 24.57 14.02 -24.54
C VAL A 193 24.80 15.17 -25.53
N ALA A 194 24.40 14.96 -26.79
CA ALA A 194 24.59 15.92 -27.86
C ALA A 194 23.34 16.08 -28.74
N LEU A 195 23.34 17.11 -29.59
CA LEU A 195 22.36 17.26 -30.65
C LEU A 195 22.41 16.05 -31.59
N GLY A 196 21.26 15.45 -31.88
CA GLY A 196 21.13 14.19 -32.62
C GLY A 196 21.04 12.94 -31.74
N SER A 197 21.40 13.03 -30.45
CA SER A 197 21.26 11.92 -29.50
C SER A 197 19.81 11.46 -29.39
N VAL A 198 19.61 10.14 -29.37
CA VAL A 198 18.36 9.48 -28.97
C VAL A 198 18.44 9.18 -27.49
N VAL A 199 17.50 9.72 -26.72
CA VAL A 199 17.51 9.70 -25.26
C VAL A 199 16.17 9.27 -24.69
N THR A 200 16.20 8.74 -23.47
CA THR A 200 15.00 8.60 -22.64
C THR A 200 15.08 9.60 -21.48
N LEU A 201 13.97 10.29 -21.22
CA LEU A 201 13.88 11.27 -20.14
C LEU A 201 13.07 10.69 -18.99
N ARG A 202 13.54 10.90 -17.77
CA ARG A 202 12.87 10.43 -16.56
C ARG A 202 12.63 11.56 -15.59
N HIS A 203 11.44 11.57 -15.00
CA HIS A 203 11.07 12.54 -13.99
C HIS A 203 11.61 12.13 -12.61
N VAL A 204 12.16 13.08 -11.85
CA VAL A 204 12.85 12.77 -10.59
C VAL A 204 11.88 12.53 -9.42
N ASN A 205 10.83 13.33 -9.28
CA ASN A 205 10.02 13.35 -8.06
C ASN A 205 8.74 12.49 -8.11
N THR A 206 8.43 11.91 -9.27
CA THR A 206 7.38 10.89 -9.37
C THR A 206 8.01 9.50 -9.47
N GLN A 207 7.20 8.46 -9.31
CA GLN A 207 7.60 7.06 -9.18
C GLN A 207 8.12 6.45 -10.51
N GLY A 208 9.06 7.13 -11.15
CA GLY A 208 9.88 6.57 -12.22
C GLY A 208 9.28 6.57 -13.62
N GLY A 209 8.35 7.47 -13.92
CA GLY A 209 7.80 7.56 -15.27
C GLY A 209 8.80 8.14 -16.28
N TYR A 210 8.91 7.47 -17.42
CA TYR A 210 9.54 7.99 -18.63
C TYR A 210 8.61 8.99 -19.32
N LEU A 211 9.18 10.04 -19.90
CA LEU A 211 8.45 10.85 -20.86
C LEU A 211 8.04 9.97 -22.05
N HIS A 212 6.74 9.82 -22.25
CA HIS A 212 6.17 8.83 -23.15
C HIS A 212 5.19 9.48 -24.12
N SER A 213 5.07 8.92 -25.32
CA SER A 213 4.03 9.29 -26.27
C SER A 213 3.61 8.11 -27.15
N HIS A 214 2.34 8.05 -27.50
CA HIS A 214 1.78 7.00 -28.35
C HIS A 214 0.74 7.59 -29.31
N LEU A 215 0.27 6.83 -30.29
CA LEU A 215 -0.59 7.32 -31.38
C LEU A 215 -1.96 7.91 -30.96
N HIS A 216 -2.39 7.73 -29.71
CA HIS A 216 -3.68 8.23 -29.23
C HIS A 216 -3.62 9.74 -28.94
N THR A 217 -4.73 10.41 -29.20
CA THR A 217 -4.89 11.86 -29.02
C THR A 217 -5.72 12.19 -27.80
N TYR A 218 -5.57 13.39 -27.24
CA TYR A 218 -6.45 13.85 -26.17
C TYR A 218 -7.91 13.90 -26.65
N PRO A 219 -8.89 13.46 -25.84
CA PRO A 219 -10.31 13.54 -26.20
C PRO A 219 -10.85 14.98 -26.15
N GLY A 220 -10.27 15.80 -25.27
CA GLY A 220 -10.53 17.24 -25.13
C GLY A 220 -9.29 18.07 -25.45
N GLY A 221 -9.30 19.34 -25.03
CA GLY A 221 -8.16 20.24 -25.20
C GLY A 221 -7.80 20.45 -26.68
N SER A 222 -6.51 20.31 -27.01
CA SER A 222 -6.01 20.54 -28.37
C SER A 222 -6.34 19.40 -29.35
N LYS A 223 -6.76 18.23 -28.83
CA LYS A 223 -6.90 16.97 -29.56
C LYS A 223 -5.62 16.51 -30.28
N GLN A 224 -4.47 17.00 -29.83
CA GLN A 224 -3.16 16.54 -30.30
C GLN A 224 -2.75 15.23 -29.62
N GLN A 225 -1.61 14.68 -30.02
CA GLN A 225 -1.11 13.41 -29.49
C GLN A 225 -0.75 13.54 -28.01
N GLN A 226 -1.09 12.52 -27.23
CA GLN A 226 -0.89 12.52 -25.79
C GLN A 226 0.60 12.46 -25.42
N ILE A 227 0.97 13.21 -24.38
CA ILE A 227 2.24 13.06 -23.67
C ILE A 227 1.94 12.66 -22.23
N THR A 228 2.63 11.63 -21.76
CA THR A 228 2.36 11.01 -20.47
C THR A 228 3.66 10.61 -19.77
N LEU A 229 3.53 10.17 -18.52
CA LEU A 229 4.58 9.45 -17.80
C LEU A 229 4.25 7.96 -17.74
N TYR A 230 5.11 7.14 -18.34
CA TYR A 230 4.96 5.69 -18.37
C TYR A 230 6.06 5.01 -17.54
N PRO A 231 5.74 4.14 -16.56
CA PRO A 231 6.75 3.59 -15.63
C PRO A 231 7.60 2.43 -16.17
N HIS A 232 7.33 1.95 -17.39
CA HIS A 232 8.06 0.84 -18.00
C HIS A 232 8.91 1.29 -19.19
N ILE A 233 9.98 0.53 -19.45
CA ILE A 233 10.85 0.74 -20.61
C ILE A 233 10.08 0.33 -21.87
N ASP A 234 9.98 1.23 -22.83
CA ASP A 234 9.27 1.06 -24.10
C ASP A 234 9.97 1.88 -25.19
N ALA A 235 9.89 1.45 -26.46
CA ALA A 235 10.43 2.19 -27.59
C ALA A 235 9.73 3.56 -27.79
N ASN A 236 8.51 3.70 -27.28
CA ASN A 236 7.76 4.97 -27.24
C ASN A 236 8.28 5.96 -26.16
N ASN A 237 9.35 5.60 -25.44
CA ASN A 237 10.07 6.51 -24.54
C ASN A 237 11.25 7.19 -25.23
N ASP A 238 11.55 6.87 -26.50
CA ASP A 238 12.73 7.34 -27.21
C ASP A 238 12.50 8.71 -27.88
N TRP A 239 13.32 9.69 -27.52
CA TRP A 239 13.28 11.06 -28.02
C TRP A 239 14.61 11.46 -28.64
N ARG A 240 14.59 12.00 -29.85
CA ARG A 240 15.76 12.64 -30.47
C ARG A 240 15.84 14.10 -30.07
N ILE A 241 17.04 14.55 -29.68
CA ILE A 241 17.28 15.95 -29.41
C ILE A 241 17.68 16.66 -30.70
N ILE A 242 16.92 17.68 -31.09
CA ILE A 242 17.21 18.52 -32.25
C ILE A 242 17.47 19.97 -31.83
N ASN A 243 18.14 20.74 -32.69
CA ASN A 243 18.42 22.14 -32.43
C ASN A 243 17.11 22.95 -32.40
N GLY A 244 16.88 23.75 -31.35
CA GLY A 244 15.69 24.59 -31.20
C GLY A 244 15.97 26.09 -31.36
N THR A 245 17.19 26.48 -31.76
CA THR A 245 17.56 27.88 -31.96
C THR A 245 16.78 28.45 -33.16
N PHE A 246 15.85 29.36 -32.90
CA PHE A 246 15.04 30.00 -33.94
C PHE A 246 15.85 31.15 -34.54
N ASP A 247 16.47 30.94 -35.70
CA ASP A 247 17.13 32.01 -36.48
C ASP A 247 17.46 31.60 -37.93
N GLY A 248 16.60 30.82 -38.62
CA GLY A 248 16.82 30.46 -40.03
C GLY A 248 18.19 29.83 -40.34
N ALA A 249 18.90 29.38 -39.30
CA ALA A 249 20.17 28.70 -39.41
C ALA A 249 19.92 27.34 -40.04
N ALA A 250 20.87 26.87 -40.86
CA ALA A 250 20.79 25.54 -41.45
C ALA A 250 20.46 24.50 -40.36
N ASP A 251 19.54 23.59 -40.66
CA ASP A 251 19.25 22.45 -39.80
C ASP A 251 20.60 21.81 -39.43
N PHE A 252 20.95 21.83 -38.13
CA PHE A 252 22.17 21.20 -37.65
C PHE A 252 22.09 19.72 -38.02
N ASP A 253 22.87 19.31 -39.01
CA ASP A 253 22.86 17.94 -39.46
C ASP A 253 23.81 17.14 -38.57
N TRP A 254 23.25 16.53 -37.54
CA TRP A 254 23.99 15.69 -36.59
C TRP A 254 24.70 14.51 -37.26
N THR A 255 24.35 14.15 -38.50
CA THR A 255 25.01 13.09 -39.27
C THR A 255 26.28 13.56 -39.98
N THR A 256 26.41 14.85 -40.29
CA THR A 256 27.59 15.41 -41.00
C THR A 256 28.42 16.36 -40.12
N GLU A 257 27.79 17.12 -39.24
CA GLU A 257 28.44 18.08 -38.34
C GLU A 257 29.11 17.44 -37.10
N PRO A 258 30.17 18.06 -36.53
CA PRO A 258 30.82 17.53 -35.33
C PRO A 258 29.86 17.50 -34.12
N ILE A 259 30.11 16.57 -33.19
CA ILE A 259 29.28 16.39 -31.99
C ILE A 259 29.15 17.71 -31.23
N SER A 260 27.91 18.20 -31.10
CA SER A 260 27.58 19.41 -30.35
C SER A 260 26.88 19.04 -29.03
N GLN A 261 27.63 19.07 -27.93
CA GLN A 261 27.11 18.81 -26.59
C GLN A 261 26.07 19.84 -26.17
N ILE A 262 25.09 19.39 -25.38
CA ILE A 262 24.02 20.27 -24.87
C ILE A 262 24.52 21.05 -23.67
N ARG A 263 24.42 22.38 -23.73
CA ARG A 263 24.84 23.30 -22.66
C ARG A 263 23.67 23.88 -21.90
N ASN A 264 23.94 24.34 -20.68
CA ASN A 264 22.98 25.13 -19.91
C ASN A 264 22.54 26.39 -20.68
N GLY A 265 21.24 26.67 -20.68
CA GLY A 265 20.61 27.77 -21.41
C GLY A 265 20.38 27.52 -22.90
N GLN A 266 20.81 26.38 -23.44
CA GLN A 266 20.61 26.06 -24.85
C GLN A 266 19.14 25.74 -25.13
N THR A 267 18.63 26.22 -26.28
CA THR A 267 17.29 25.91 -26.76
C THR A 267 17.33 24.67 -27.66
N ILE A 268 16.54 23.66 -27.32
CA ILE A 268 16.45 22.38 -28.03
C ILE A 268 14.99 22.05 -28.32
N ARG A 269 14.73 21.05 -29.16
CA ARG A 269 13.43 20.38 -29.27
C ARG A 269 13.61 18.88 -29.08
N PHE A 270 12.56 18.21 -28.62
CA PHE A 270 12.52 16.76 -28.52
C PHE A 270 11.59 16.23 -29.61
N GLU A 271 12.10 15.38 -30.49
CA GLU A 271 11.33 14.67 -31.51
C GLU A 271 11.12 13.22 -31.09
N HIS A 272 9.87 12.80 -30.96
CA HIS A 272 9.52 11.43 -30.64
C HIS A 272 9.84 10.51 -31.82
N ILE A 273 10.66 9.48 -31.61
CA ILE A 273 11.18 8.64 -32.70
C ILE A 273 10.05 7.92 -33.45
N ALA A 274 9.11 7.32 -32.72
CA ALA A 274 8.09 6.46 -33.32
C ALA A 274 7.06 7.25 -34.15
N THR A 275 6.75 8.50 -33.76
CA THR A 275 5.71 9.30 -34.44
C THR A 275 6.24 10.53 -35.18
N GLN A 276 7.53 10.85 -35.06
CA GLN A 276 8.19 12.03 -35.65
C GLN A 276 7.51 13.38 -35.29
N LYS A 277 6.89 13.41 -34.11
CA LYS A 277 6.23 14.60 -33.54
C LYS A 277 7.10 15.21 -32.47
N ARG A 278 6.97 16.52 -32.27
CA ARG A 278 7.77 17.28 -31.30
C ARG A 278 7.02 17.45 -29.99
N LEU A 279 7.77 17.45 -28.89
CA LEU A 279 7.25 17.84 -27.58
C LEU A 279 6.85 19.31 -27.63
N HIS A 280 5.57 19.56 -27.43
CA HIS A 280 4.92 20.83 -27.70
C HIS A 280 4.11 21.30 -26.49
N SER A 281 4.05 22.60 -26.25
CA SER A 281 3.13 23.17 -25.28
C SER A 281 2.50 24.46 -25.80
N HIS A 282 1.25 24.68 -25.46
CA HIS A 282 0.45 25.81 -25.94
C HIS A 282 -0.47 26.32 -24.82
N ASP A 283 -1.18 27.43 -25.04
CA ASP A 283 -2.11 27.98 -24.04
C ASP A 283 -3.48 27.30 -24.08
N VAL A 284 -3.48 25.98 -23.88
CA VAL A 284 -4.66 25.14 -23.70
C VAL A 284 -4.54 24.48 -22.33
N ARG A 285 -5.65 24.33 -21.63
CA ARG A 285 -5.66 23.72 -20.30
C ARG A 285 -5.50 22.20 -20.40
N PRO A 286 -4.74 21.58 -19.48
CA PRO A 286 -4.60 20.13 -19.45
C PRO A 286 -5.92 19.46 -19.07
N PRO A 287 -6.13 18.19 -19.46
CA PRO A 287 -7.43 17.53 -19.39
C PRO A 287 -7.90 17.18 -17.97
N VAL A 288 -6.99 16.99 -17.00
CA VAL A 288 -7.33 16.64 -15.61
C VAL A 288 -7.03 17.80 -14.68
N SER A 289 -5.82 18.34 -14.74
CA SER A 289 -5.38 19.44 -13.87
C SER A 289 -5.82 20.81 -14.40
N ASP A 290 -7.14 21.03 -14.53
CA ASP A 290 -7.75 22.25 -15.09
C ASP A 290 -7.54 23.48 -14.19
N VAL A 291 -6.33 24.05 -14.23
CA VAL A 291 -5.92 25.26 -13.49
C VAL A 291 -5.21 26.24 -14.41
N ASP A 292 -5.44 27.55 -14.22
CA ASP A 292 -4.99 28.63 -15.11
C ASP A 292 -3.47 28.72 -15.33
N PHE A 293 -2.68 28.19 -14.39
CA PHE A 293 -1.22 28.25 -14.43
C PHE A 293 -0.58 26.96 -14.99
N GLN A 294 -1.38 25.96 -15.38
CA GLN A 294 -0.90 24.75 -16.06
C GLN A 294 -1.44 24.68 -17.47
N ASN A 295 -0.53 24.35 -18.39
CA ASN A 295 -0.81 24.22 -19.80
C ASN A 295 -0.67 22.75 -20.23
N GLU A 296 -1.47 22.33 -21.20
CA GLU A 296 -1.37 21.04 -21.87
C GLU A 296 0.01 20.90 -22.53
N VAL A 297 0.58 19.70 -22.43
CA VAL A 297 1.77 19.29 -23.18
C VAL A 297 1.36 18.15 -24.08
N SER A 298 1.71 18.25 -25.35
CA SER A 298 1.27 17.35 -26.41
C SER A 298 2.44 17.01 -27.35
N ALA A 299 2.22 16.02 -28.22
CA ALA A 299 3.09 15.77 -29.36
C ALA A 299 2.45 16.36 -30.64
N TYR A 300 3.13 17.31 -31.27
CA TYR A 300 2.62 18.02 -32.45
C TYR A 300 3.58 17.95 -33.65
N GLY A 301 3.02 18.16 -34.85
CA GLY A 301 3.74 18.10 -36.12
C GLY A 301 3.53 16.81 -36.90
N TYR A 302 4.32 16.66 -37.96
CA TYR A 302 4.29 15.55 -38.90
C TYR A 302 5.70 15.30 -39.48
N PRO A 303 5.95 14.14 -40.10
CA PRO A 303 7.21 13.86 -40.82
C PRO A 303 7.59 14.99 -41.78
N GLY A 304 8.78 15.58 -41.60
CA GLY A 304 9.27 16.70 -42.43
C GLY A 304 8.74 18.09 -42.04
N PHE A 305 7.89 18.21 -41.02
CA PHE A 305 7.61 19.50 -40.39
C PHE A 305 8.88 19.99 -39.68
N GLN A 306 9.31 21.23 -39.91
CA GLN A 306 10.53 21.74 -39.26
C GLN A 306 10.32 22.07 -37.77
N GLY A 307 9.07 22.21 -37.31
CA GLY A 307 8.75 22.63 -35.94
C GLY A 307 8.49 24.13 -35.85
N ASP A 308 7.72 24.53 -34.84
CA ASP A 308 7.43 25.94 -34.55
C ASP A 308 8.11 26.42 -33.25
N ALA A 309 7.82 27.64 -32.82
CA ALA A 309 8.41 28.20 -31.61
C ALA A 309 7.83 27.62 -30.30
N ASN A 310 6.69 26.92 -30.35
CA ASN A 310 6.07 26.21 -29.22
C ASN A 310 6.66 24.80 -29.01
N ASP A 311 7.51 24.34 -29.93
CA ASP A 311 8.26 23.08 -29.79
C ASP A 311 9.61 23.27 -29.06
N ASN A 312 9.97 24.52 -28.77
CA ASN A 312 11.26 24.89 -28.19
C ASN A 312 11.27 24.73 -26.67
N TRP A 313 12.37 24.22 -26.13
CA TRP A 313 12.61 24.07 -24.70
C TRP A 313 14.01 24.52 -24.33
N ILE A 314 14.12 25.40 -23.35
CA ILE A 314 15.40 25.87 -22.81
C ILE A 314 15.82 24.93 -21.68
N VAL A 315 17.03 24.38 -21.81
CA VAL A 315 17.62 23.50 -20.80
C VAL A 315 18.19 24.34 -19.67
N GLU A 316 17.67 24.20 -18.46
CA GLU A 316 18.17 24.86 -17.25
C GLU A 316 18.76 23.81 -16.30
N ILE A 317 20.08 23.73 -16.22
CA ILE A 317 20.77 22.74 -15.37
C ILE A 317 20.69 23.17 -13.90
N GLU A 318 20.21 22.26 -13.05
CA GLU A 318 20.07 22.46 -11.61
C GLU A 318 21.24 21.88 -10.83
N GLU A 319 21.61 20.63 -11.14
CA GLU A 319 22.62 19.87 -10.41
C GLU A 319 23.44 18.98 -11.35
N GLY A 320 24.65 18.61 -10.92
CA GLY A 320 25.42 17.54 -11.56
C GLY A 320 26.11 17.92 -12.88
N ALA A 321 25.99 19.17 -13.33
CA ALA A 321 26.85 19.69 -14.38
C ALA A 321 28.30 19.75 -13.88
N GLY A 322 29.21 19.05 -14.57
CA GLY A 322 30.64 19.25 -14.39
C GLY A 322 31.09 20.67 -14.79
N ARG A 323 32.41 20.91 -14.81
CA ARG A 323 32.99 22.24 -15.15
C ARG A 323 32.49 22.83 -16.49
N GLY A 324 32.04 21.99 -17.42
CA GLY A 324 31.56 22.41 -18.74
C GLY A 324 30.11 22.91 -18.80
N GLN A 325 29.33 22.78 -17.72
CA GLN A 325 27.87 23.03 -17.72
C GLN A 325 27.14 22.33 -18.88
N THR A 326 27.55 21.10 -19.17
CA THR A 326 26.94 20.25 -20.19
C THR A 326 26.04 19.20 -19.56
N VAL A 327 25.02 18.78 -20.31
CA VAL A 327 24.12 17.71 -19.88
C VAL A 327 24.82 16.36 -20.05
N LYS A 328 24.87 15.60 -18.95
CA LYS A 328 25.37 14.23 -18.91
C LYS A 328 24.30 13.26 -18.42
N THR A 329 24.23 12.10 -19.07
CA THR A 329 23.35 10.97 -18.72
C THR A 329 23.55 10.54 -17.27
N LEU A 330 22.46 10.27 -16.54
CA LEU A 330 22.37 9.92 -15.11
C LEU A 330 22.89 10.94 -14.09
N GLN A 331 23.82 11.82 -14.48
CA GLN A 331 24.52 12.72 -13.57
C GLN A 331 23.84 14.09 -13.48
N THR A 332 23.39 14.62 -14.62
CA THR A 332 22.82 15.97 -14.69
C THR A 332 21.32 15.95 -14.46
N LYS A 333 20.88 16.77 -13.51
CA LYS A 333 19.47 17.06 -13.29
C LYS A 333 19.18 18.46 -13.82
N PHE A 334 18.15 18.59 -14.65
CA PHE A 334 17.80 19.84 -15.32
C PHE A 334 16.29 20.04 -15.37
N ARG A 335 15.88 21.27 -15.63
CA ARG A 335 14.50 21.66 -15.91
C ARG A 335 14.40 22.08 -17.37
N LEU A 336 13.20 21.94 -17.94
CA LEU A 336 12.92 22.37 -19.30
C LEU A 336 11.93 23.53 -19.23
N ARG A 337 12.38 24.73 -19.62
CA ARG A 337 11.55 25.93 -19.65
C ARG A 337 11.03 26.17 -21.06
N HIS A 338 9.72 26.30 -21.20
CA HIS A 338 9.10 26.71 -22.46
C HIS A 338 9.34 28.22 -22.67
N PRO A 339 9.97 28.65 -23.78
CA PRO A 339 10.43 30.02 -23.95
C PRO A 339 9.29 31.03 -24.09
N LEU A 340 8.19 30.67 -24.76
CA LEU A 340 7.09 31.59 -25.06
C LEU A 340 6.17 31.85 -23.87
N THR A 341 5.85 30.81 -23.11
CA THR A 341 4.92 30.90 -21.97
C THR A 341 5.64 31.01 -20.63
N GLY A 342 6.95 30.75 -20.59
CA GLY A 342 7.77 30.76 -19.37
C GLY A 342 7.50 29.61 -18.41
N CYS A 343 6.61 28.67 -18.74
CA CYS A 343 6.30 27.52 -17.90
C CYS A 343 7.38 26.46 -17.97
N TYR A 344 7.39 25.56 -16.97
CA TYR A 344 8.32 24.43 -16.91
C TYR A 344 7.61 23.12 -17.19
N LEU A 345 8.27 22.22 -17.93
CA LEU A 345 7.80 20.85 -18.08
C LEU A 345 7.69 20.19 -16.70
N PHE A 346 6.50 19.72 -16.38
CA PHE A 346 6.07 19.39 -15.03
C PHE A 346 5.29 18.08 -15.01
N SER A 347 5.50 17.27 -13.98
CA SER A 347 4.65 16.12 -13.71
C SER A 347 4.41 15.94 -12.21
N HIS A 348 3.39 15.18 -11.87
CA HIS A 348 2.91 14.98 -10.52
C HIS A 348 2.17 13.65 -10.40
N LYS A 349 1.65 13.34 -9.22
CA LYS A 349 1.07 12.02 -8.91
C LYS A 349 -0.31 11.77 -9.54
N VAL A 350 -0.86 12.72 -10.29
CA VAL A 350 -2.18 12.58 -10.92
C VAL A 350 -2.06 11.73 -12.17
N LYS A 351 -2.96 10.75 -12.29
CA LYS A 351 -3.11 9.89 -13.45
C LYS A 351 -4.19 10.43 -14.37
N LEU A 352 -3.97 10.24 -15.66
CA LEU A 352 -5.00 10.43 -16.67
C LEU A 352 -6.02 9.29 -16.60
N PRO A 353 -7.28 9.49 -17.03
CA PRO A 353 -8.30 8.43 -17.04
C PRO A 353 -8.01 7.28 -18.02
N ASP A 354 -8.92 6.32 -18.09
CA ASP A 354 -8.82 5.10 -18.93
C ASP A 354 -8.48 5.36 -20.40
N TRP A 355 -8.90 6.50 -20.97
CA TRP A 355 -8.57 6.90 -22.34
C TRP A 355 -7.07 7.14 -22.58
N ALA A 356 -6.28 7.30 -21.52
CA ALA A 356 -4.82 7.41 -21.51
C ALA A 356 -4.16 6.28 -20.70
N TYR A 357 -4.85 5.14 -20.54
CA TYR A 357 -4.32 3.93 -19.90
C TYR A 357 -3.82 4.14 -18.46
N GLU A 358 -4.40 5.07 -17.71
CA GLU A 358 -4.02 5.38 -16.33
C GLU A 358 -2.55 5.81 -16.15
N GLN A 359 -1.94 6.33 -17.22
CA GLN A 359 -0.59 6.89 -17.18
C GLN A 359 -0.58 8.25 -16.49
N GLN A 360 0.57 8.69 -15.99
CA GLN A 360 0.66 9.95 -15.25
C GLN A 360 0.61 11.16 -16.20
N GLU A 361 0.01 12.26 -15.72
CA GLU A 361 -0.15 13.49 -16.49
C GLU A 361 1.17 14.29 -16.60
N VAL A 362 1.44 14.82 -17.79
CA VAL A 362 2.53 15.76 -18.08
C VAL A 362 1.92 17.09 -18.51
N THR A 363 2.41 18.18 -17.91
CA THR A 363 1.93 19.54 -18.18
C THR A 363 3.09 20.52 -18.25
N CYS A 364 2.80 21.76 -18.61
CA CYS A 364 3.74 22.87 -18.51
C CYS A 364 3.23 23.89 -17.49
N ASN A 365 3.90 23.98 -16.34
CA ASN A 365 3.42 24.74 -15.18
C ASN A 365 4.18 26.07 -15.02
N LYS A 366 3.46 27.20 -15.01
CA LYS A 366 4.01 28.56 -14.83
C LYS A 366 4.53 28.80 -13.40
N ASN A 367 3.92 28.15 -12.41
CA ASN A 367 4.29 28.18 -10.99
C ASN A 367 4.80 26.81 -10.52
N ALA A 368 5.71 26.22 -11.30
CA ALA A 368 6.19 24.88 -11.04
C ALA A 368 6.91 24.75 -9.69
N VAL A 369 6.45 23.82 -8.85
CA VAL A 369 7.22 23.36 -7.69
C VAL A 369 8.53 22.76 -8.21
N ARG A 370 9.66 23.26 -7.72
CA ARG A 370 11.00 22.91 -8.23
C ARG A 370 11.17 21.41 -8.37
N GLU A 371 10.89 20.64 -7.32
CA GLU A 371 11.05 19.17 -7.31
C GLU A 371 10.27 18.45 -8.43
N ASN A 372 9.06 18.93 -8.76
CA ASN A 372 8.18 18.34 -9.79
C ASN A 372 8.46 18.84 -11.22
N SER A 373 9.57 19.56 -11.41
CA SER A 373 10.01 20.05 -12.72
C SER A 373 11.40 19.55 -13.10
N ILE A 374 11.99 18.69 -12.27
CA ILE A 374 13.35 18.17 -12.49
C ILE A 374 13.27 16.86 -13.27
N TRP A 375 14.07 16.81 -14.32
CA TRP A 375 14.26 15.69 -15.21
C TRP A 375 15.74 15.33 -15.29
N TYR A 376 16.01 14.09 -15.70
CA TYR A 376 17.34 13.66 -16.10
C TYR A 376 17.23 12.70 -17.28
N ILE A 377 18.34 12.56 -18.00
CA ILE A 377 18.44 11.61 -19.10
C ILE A 377 18.91 10.27 -18.54
N GLU A 378 18.13 9.21 -18.77
CA GLU A 378 18.45 7.87 -18.26
C GLU A 378 19.30 7.09 -19.27
N THR A 379 18.83 6.98 -20.51
CA THR A 379 19.59 6.39 -21.64
C THR A 379 19.93 7.45 -22.68
N ASN A 380 21.07 7.27 -23.34
CA ASN A 380 21.55 8.08 -24.45
C ASN A 380 22.31 7.21 -25.47
N ASN A 381 21.99 7.39 -26.73
CA ASN A 381 22.69 6.79 -27.85
C ASN A 381 22.89 7.81 -28.98
N HIS A 382 24.09 7.85 -29.57
CA HIS A 382 24.39 8.70 -30.72
C HIS A 382 25.39 8.01 -31.66
N GLU A 383 25.06 7.96 -32.94
CA GLU A 383 25.84 7.25 -33.98
C GLU A 383 27.31 7.70 -34.12
N LYS A 384 27.63 8.95 -33.74
CA LYS A 384 28.99 9.51 -33.84
C LYS A 384 29.83 9.29 -32.59
N LEU A 385 29.21 8.88 -31.48
CA LEU A 385 29.96 8.46 -30.30
C LEU A 385 30.53 7.08 -30.60
N GLY A 386 31.84 7.02 -30.81
CA GLY A 386 32.54 5.75 -31.02
C GLY A 386 32.44 4.84 -29.80
N ASP A 387 32.78 3.57 -29.99
CA ASP A 387 32.71 2.55 -28.92
C ASP A 387 33.58 2.91 -27.70
N ASP A 388 34.64 3.69 -27.90
CA ASP A 388 35.59 4.18 -26.88
C ASP A 388 35.05 5.37 -26.05
N ALA A 389 33.88 5.91 -26.35
CA ALA A 389 33.30 7.04 -25.62
C ALA A 389 32.95 6.65 -24.17
N GLU A 390 33.01 7.61 -23.24
CA GLU A 390 32.70 7.40 -21.83
C GLU A 390 31.26 6.86 -21.68
N LYS A 391 31.13 5.68 -21.06
CA LYS A 391 29.83 5.09 -20.71
C LYS A 391 29.62 5.15 -19.20
N VAL A 392 28.37 5.34 -18.81
CA VAL A 392 27.91 5.45 -17.42
C VAL A 392 26.76 4.49 -17.17
N ASN A 393 26.62 4.11 -15.91
CA ASN A 393 25.51 3.32 -15.40
C ASN A 393 25.25 3.70 -13.94
N TYR A 394 24.12 3.26 -13.38
CA TYR A 394 23.82 3.46 -11.98
C TYR A 394 24.86 2.80 -11.10
N LYS A 395 25.33 3.53 -10.08
CA LYS A 395 26.17 2.94 -9.05
C LYS A 395 25.28 2.10 -8.13
N PRO A 396 25.53 0.79 -7.98
CA PRO A 396 24.70 -0.05 -7.14
C PRO A 396 24.76 0.45 -5.68
N PRO A 397 23.63 0.81 -5.06
CA PRO A 397 23.61 1.29 -3.69
C PRO A 397 24.04 0.19 -2.71
N GLY A 398 24.86 0.57 -1.72
CA GLY A 398 25.20 -0.30 -0.61
C GLY A 398 24.00 -0.57 0.30
N PHE A 399 24.14 -1.53 1.21
CA PHE A 399 23.06 -1.94 2.13
C PHE A 399 22.41 -0.76 2.86
N LEU A 400 23.20 0.12 3.47
CA LEU A 400 22.69 1.27 4.24
C LEU A 400 21.84 2.22 3.39
N SER A 401 22.24 2.46 2.14
CA SER A 401 21.47 3.32 1.23
C SER A 401 20.14 2.66 0.88
N LYS A 402 20.15 1.38 0.51
CA LYS A 402 18.93 0.59 0.24
C LYS A 402 18.00 0.53 1.46
N PHE A 403 18.58 0.31 2.63
CA PHE A 403 17.84 0.25 3.89
C PHE A 403 17.15 1.60 4.17
N LEU A 404 17.88 2.71 4.15
CA LEU A 404 17.30 4.04 4.44
C LEU A 404 16.24 4.44 3.42
N GLU A 405 16.49 4.18 2.14
CA GLU A 405 15.53 4.42 1.06
C GLU A 405 14.24 3.63 1.29
N LEU A 406 14.35 2.32 1.55
CA LEU A 406 13.18 1.50 1.82
C LEU A 406 12.44 1.95 3.09
N GLN A 407 13.14 2.33 4.16
CA GLN A 407 12.51 2.88 5.37
C GLN A 407 11.74 4.17 5.08
N GLN A 408 12.28 5.05 4.24
CA GLN A 408 11.61 6.27 3.79
C GLN A 408 10.35 5.95 3.01
N VAL A 409 10.42 5.00 2.06
CA VAL A 409 9.26 4.55 1.29
C VAL A 409 8.19 3.93 2.21
N MET A 410 8.59 3.06 3.14
CA MET A 410 7.70 2.48 4.14
C MET A 410 6.99 3.56 4.95
N TRP A 411 7.70 4.64 5.32
CA TRP A 411 7.13 5.76 6.07
C TRP A 411 6.13 6.55 5.24
N THR A 412 6.52 6.96 4.03
CA THR A 412 5.66 7.76 3.15
C THR A 412 4.41 7.01 2.74
N THR A 413 4.52 5.71 2.46
CA THR A 413 3.37 4.87 2.12
C THR A 413 2.44 4.67 3.31
N ASN A 414 2.99 4.44 4.51
CA ASN A 414 2.17 4.30 5.73
C ASN A 414 1.44 5.60 6.11
N ALA A 415 2.11 6.75 5.95
CA ALA A 415 1.51 8.07 6.17
C ALA A 415 0.43 8.39 5.13
N GLY A 416 0.55 7.87 3.90
CA GLY A 416 -0.40 8.06 2.81
C GLY A 416 -1.67 7.19 2.86
N LEU A 417 -1.75 6.20 3.77
CA LEU A 417 -2.92 5.32 3.92
C LEU A 417 -4.06 6.00 4.69
N THR A 418 -4.64 7.05 4.10
CA THR A 418 -5.72 7.85 4.70
C THR A 418 -7.12 7.42 4.30
N ASP A 419 -7.24 6.52 3.32
CA ASP A 419 -8.53 6.10 2.78
C ASP A 419 -9.38 5.33 3.80
N ARG A 420 -10.69 5.53 3.71
CA ARG A 420 -11.66 4.91 4.62
C ARG A 420 -12.08 3.55 4.09
N HIS A 421 -12.32 2.63 5.01
CA HIS A 421 -12.89 1.32 4.70
C HIS A 421 -14.11 1.09 5.58
N ALA A 422 -15.09 0.34 5.10
CA ALA A 422 -16.38 0.15 5.80
C ALA A 422 -16.26 -0.44 7.22
N PHE A 423 -15.16 -1.14 7.49
CA PHE A 423 -14.82 -1.73 8.79
C PHE A 423 -13.69 -1.01 9.55
N ASP A 424 -13.33 0.21 9.13
CA ASP A 424 -12.41 1.04 9.91
C ASP A 424 -13.00 1.33 11.30
N SER A 425 -12.13 1.49 12.29
CA SER A 425 -12.56 1.78 13.66
C SER A 425 -11.56 2.68 14.36
N ARG A 426 -12.07 3.51 15.27
CA ARG A 426 -11.26 4.49 16.00
C ARG A 426 -10.87 4.01 17.40
N PRO A 427 -9.74 4.46 17.95
CA PRO A 427 -9.24 4.04 19.27
C PRO A 427 -10.27 4.15 20.39
N SER A 428 -11.09 5.21 20.39
CA SER A 428 -12.14 5.44 21.41
C SER A 428 -13.22 4.34 21.45
N SER A 429 -13.35 3.54 20.38
CA SER A 429 -14.33 2.46 20.28
C SER A 429 -13.80 1.11 20.78
N TRP A 430 -12.48 0.91 20.80
CA TRP A 430 -11.87 -0.41 21.02
C TRP A 430 -12.09 -0.96 22.43
N PRO A 431 -11.86 -0.23 23.53
CA PRO A 431 -12.11 -0.77 24.89
C PRO A 431 -13.58 -1.09 25.16
N ARG A 432 -14.50 -0.52 24.37
CA ARG A 432 -15.94 -0.75 24.47
C ARG A 432 -16.45 -1.84 23.54
N LEU A 433 -15.58 -2.46 22.75
CA LEU A 433 -15.91 -3.51 21.77
C LEU A 433 -17.12 -3.12 20.91
N ARG A 434 -17.19 -1.86 20.44
CA ARG A 434 -18.39 -1.34 19.76
C ARG A 434 -18.67 -2.07 18.45
N ARG A 435 -17.63 -2.37 17.66
CA ARG A 435 -17.76 -3.05 16.36
C ARG A 435 -16.48 -3.85 16.11
N GLY A 436 -16.63 -5.03 15.52
CA GLY A 436 -15.52 -5.86 15.09
C GLY A 436 -15.20 -5.67 13.61
N ILE A 437 -14.59 -6.68 13.01
CA ILE A 437 -14.19 -6.67 11.59
C ILE A 437 -14.69 -7.95 10.94
N ASN A 438 -15.42 -7.84 9.83
CA ASN A 438 -15.78 -8.99 9.04
C ASN A 438 -14.57 -9.47 8.22
N PHE A 439 -14.20 -10.75 8.32
CA PHE A 439 -13.07 -11.31 7.58
C PHE A 439 -13.50 -12.19 6.42
N TRP A 440 -14.59 -12.93 6.56
CA TRP A 440 -15.02 -13.88 5.54
C TRP A 440 -16.48 -14.27 5.74
N VAL A 441 -17.23 -14.35 4.65
CA VAL A 441 -18.59 -14.90 4.60
C VAL A 441 -18.69 -15.76 3.35
N LYS A 442 -19.06 -17.04 3.51
CA LYS A 442 -19.37 -17.95 2.40
C LYS A 442 -20.06 -19.20 2.94
N ASP A 443 -20.82 -19.88 2.09
CA ASP A 443 -21.40 -21.21 2.39
C ASP A 443 -22.16 -21.23 3.73
N HIS A 444 -22.94 -20.18 3.98
CA HIS A 444 -23.71 -19.95 5.20
C HIS A 444 -22.86 -19.95 6.49
N LYS A 445 -21.60 -19.53 6.40
CA LYS A 445 -20.66 -19.42 7.51
C LYS A 445 -19.96 -18.06 7.46
N GLN A 446 -19.54 -17.58 8.63
CA GLN A 446 -18.85 -16.31 8.77
C GLN A 446 -17.65 -16.44 9.71
N ILE A 447 -16.55 -15.75 9.38
CA ILE A 447 -15.45 -15.45 10.29
C ILE A 447 -15.49 -13.95 10.56
N TYR A 448 -15.65 -13.58 11.84
CA TYR A 448 -15.75 -12.19 12.28
C TYR A 448 -14.84 -11.97 13.49
N LEU A 449 -13.97 -10.97 13.39
CA LEU A 449 -13.05 -10.59 14.44
C LEU A 449 -13.81 -9.81 15.53
N ILE A 450 -14.12 -10.51 16.62
CA ILE A 450 -14.65 -9.93 17.85
C ILE A 450 -13.98 -10.60 19.05
N GLY A 451 -13.73 -9.81 20.10
CA GLY A 451 -13.16 -10.35 21.33
C GLY A 451 -14.18 -11.04 22.23
N ASN A 452 -13.73 -11.79 23.23
CA ASN A 452 -14.61 -12.35 24.26
C ASN A 452 -15.13 -11.20 25.13
N PRO A 453 -16.43 -10.84 25.08
CA PRO A 453 -16.91 -9.61 25.70
C PRO A 453 -16.67 -9.58 27.22
N PHE A 454 -16.76 -10.74 27.89
CA PHE A 454 -16.49 -10.82 29.32
C PHE A 454 -15.01 -10.51 29.65
N VAL A 455 -14.06 -11.13 28.94
CA VAL A 455 -12.62 -10.85 29.11
C VAL A 455 -12.31 -9.39 28.75
N TRP A 456 -12.91 -8.89 27.68
CA TRP A 456 -12.69 -7.55 27.16
C TRP A 456 -13.15 -6.46 28.12
N TYR A 457 -14.36 -6.57 28.67
CA TYR A 457 -14.87 -5.60 29.63
C TYR A 457 -14.18 -5.75 30.99
N MET A 458 -13.92 -6.97 31.46
CA MET A 458 -13.18 -7.20 32.71
C MET A 458 -11.80 -6.56 32.67
N SER A 459 -11.06 -6.72 31.57
CA SER A 459 -9.74 -6.13 31.38
C SER A 459 -9.79 -4.59 31.28
N THR A 460 -10.75 -4.05 30.54
CA THR A 460 -10.97 -2.59 30.44
C THR A 460 -11.31 -1.97 31.81
N ILE A 461 -12.24 -2.59 32.55
CA ILE A 461 -12.61 -2.15 33.91
C ILE A 461 -11.41 -2.23 34.84
N SER A 462 -10.56 -3.27 34.71
CA SER A 462 -9.37 -3.42 35.55
C SER A 462 -8.39 -2.27 35.35
N VAL A 463 -8.12 -1.87 34.11
CA VAL A 463 -7.27 -0.71 33.79
C VAL A 463 -7.85 0.58 34.37
N LEU A 464 -9.16 0.83 34.18
CA LEU A 464 -9.83 2.02 34.72
C LEU A 464 -9.82 2.03 36.26
N SER A 465 -10.08 0.89 36.88
CA SER A 465 -10.08 0.75 38.34
C SER A 465 -8.70 1.05 38.93
N TYR A 466 -7.62 0.59 38.28
CA TYR A 466 -6.27 0.92 38.69
C TYR A 466 -5.98 2.42 38.54
N ALA A 467 -6.38 3.05 37.43
CA ALA A 467 -6.17 4.49 37.24
C ALA A 467 -6.86 5.33 38.32
N VAL A 468 -8.12 5.01 38.65
CA VAL A 468 -8.88 5.67 39.72
C VAL A 468 -8.23 5.41 41.09
N PHE A 469 -7.89 4.15 41.38
CA PHE A 469 -7.26 3.79 42.65
C PHE A 469 -5.89 4.46 42.83
N ARG A 470 -5.07 4.50 41.78
CA ARG A 470 -3.77 5.19 41.78
C ARG A 470 -3.95 6.69 42.00
N GLY A 471 -4.89 7.33 41.31
CA GLY A 471 -5.21 8.75 41.53
C GLY A 471 -5.63 9.03 42.99
N PHE A 472 -6.45 8.16 43.56
CA PHE A 472 -6.85 8.24 44.96
C PHE A 472 -5.66 8.06 45.93
N LEU A 473 -4.77 7.10 45.69
CA LEU A 473 -3.55 6.91 46.50
C LEU A 473 -2.63 8.15 46.46
N ILE A 474 -2.47 8.77 45.28
CA ILE A 474 -1.70 10.02 45.14
C ILE A 474 -2.33 11.13 45.97
N LEU A 475 -3.65 11.29 45.93
CA LEU A 475 -4.37 12.29 46.74
C LEU A 475 -4.21 12.02 48.24
N ARG A 476 -4.27 10.76 48.67
CA ARG A 476 -4.06 10.36 50.06
C ARG A 476 -2.64 10.63 50.55
N GLU A 477 -1.64 10.32 49.73
CA GLU A 477 -0.24 10.64 50.01
C GLU A 477 -0.05 12.15 50.16
N LYS A 478 -0.60 12.97 49.24
CA LYS A 478 -0.58 14.44 49.35
C LYS A 478 -1.34 14.96 50.58
N ARG A 479 -2.33 14.22 51.07
CA ARG A 479 -3.06 14.51 52.30
C ARG A 479 -2.31 14.07 53.57
N GLY A 480 -1.17 13.40 53.45
CA GLY A 480 -0.31 12.97 54.56
C GLY A 480 -0.54 11.53 55.04
N TYR A 481 -1.36 10.73 54.34
CA TYR A 481 -1.47 9.31 54.63
C TYR A 481 -0.21 8.56 54.19
N LYS A 482 0.15 7.53 54.96
CA LYS A 482 1.38 6.75 54.82
C LYS A 482 1.15 5.40 54.13
N ASP A 483 0.27 5.35 53.13
CA ASP A 483 -0.15 4.10 52.49
C ASP A 483 1.02 3.35 51.82
N PHE A 484 1.99 4.08 51.25
CA PHE A 484 3.18 3.52 50.60
C PHE A 484 4.21 2.89 51.56
N HIS A 485 3.96 2.89 52.87
CA HIS A 485 4.73 2.08 53.81
C HIS A 485 4.28 0.61 53.82
N ASN A 486 3.09 0.30 53.29
CA ASN A 486 2.62 -1.08 53.15
C ASN A 486 3.29 -1.75 51.95
N THR A 487 4.14 -2.74 52.21
CA THR A 487 4.90 -3.48 51.20
C THR A 487 4.00 -4.20 50.19
N THR A 488 2.84 -4.70 50.63
CA THR A 488 1.88 -5.39 49.75
C THR A 488 1.25 -4.40 48.76
N LEU A 489 0.91 -3.19 49.23
CA LEU A 489 0.39 -2.14 48.36
C LEU A 489 1.43 -1.73 47.32
N VAL A 490 2.67 -1.48 47.75
CA VAL A 490 3.77 -1.09 46.86
C VAL A 490 4.04 -2.17 45.81
N LYS A 491 4.03 -3.46 46.18
CA LYS A 491 4.18 -4.56 45.23
C LYS A 491 3.12 -4.49 44.13
N TYR A 492 1.84 -4.47 44.49
CA TYR A 492 0.74 -4.47 43.50
C TYR A 492 0.71 -3.17 42.69
N ASP A 493 1.03 -2.04 43.30
CA ASP A 493 1.12 -0.77 42.61
C ASP A 493 2.22 -0.76 41.55
N GLN A 494 3.42 -1.26 41.86
CA GLN A 494 4.52 -1.35 40.89
C GLN A 494 4.20 -2.30 39.74
N LEU A 495 3.60 -3.45 40.05
CA LEU A 495 3.14 -4.42 39.07
C LEU A 495 2.09 -3.80 38.13
N CYS A 496 1.04 -3.20 38.70
CA CYS A 496 -0.02 -2.57 37.91
C CYS A 496 0.52 -1.36 37.13
N ALA A 497 1.46 -0.57 37.68
CA ALA A 497 2.09 0.54 36.98
C ALA A 497 2.83 0.06 35.72
N PHE A 498 3.56 -1.05 35.80
CA PHE A 498 4.21 -1.67 34.63
C PHE A 498 3.19 -2.05 33.55
N LEU A 499 2.13 -2.77 33.94
CA LEU A 499 1.09 -3.22 33.01
C LEU A 499 0.27 -2.06 32.42
N ALA A 500 -0.01 -1.03 33.21
CA ALA A 500 -0.67 0.19 32.76
C ALA A 500 0.22 0.95 31.77
N THR A 501 1.53 1.02 32.01
CA THR A 501 2.49 1.63 31.09
C THR A 501 2.47 0.90 29.74
N GLY A 502 2.49 -0.44 29.77
CA GLY A 502 2.35 -1.26 28.56
C GLY A 502 1.04 -0.99 27.83
N TRP A 503 -0.10 -0.95 28.54
CA TRP A 503 -1.40 -0.66 27.94
C TRP A 503 -1.46 0.75 27.32
N VAL A 504 -1.03 1.79 28.05
CA VAL A 504 -1.05 3.18 27.58
C VAL A 504 -0.20 3.34 26.33
N LEU A 505 1.04 2.82 26.33
CA LEU A 505 1.94 3.01 25.19
C LEU A 505 1.50 2.21 23.95
N HIS A 506 0.75 1.12 24.11
CA HIS A 506 0.17 0.37 22.99
C HIS A 506 -1.23 0.85 22.59
N TYR A 507 -1.77 1.88 23.25
CA TYR A 507 -3.12 2.38 22.96
C TYR A 507 -3.13 3.87 22.60
N PHE A 508 -2.49 4.71 23.41
CA PHE A 508 -2.49 6.16 23.27
C PHE A 508 -1.94 6.67 21.92
N PRO A 509 -0.83 6.13 21.37
CA PRO A 509 -0.29 6.64 20.11
C PRO A 509 -1.28 6.55 18.94
N PHE A 510 -2.23 5.62 18.95
CA PHE A 510 -3.23 5.49 17.90
C PHE A 510 -4.21 6.67 17.85
N PHE A 511 -4.34 7.47 18.91
CA PHE A 511 -5.12 8.72 18.88
C PHE A 511 -4.40 9.83 18.11
N LEU A 512 -3.08 9.75 17.98
CA LEU A 512 -2.24 10.72 17.28
C LEU A 512 -2.05 10.36 15.79
N MET A 513 -2.57 9.21 15.36
CA MET A 513 -2.39 8.68 14.01
C MET A 513 -3.58 9.05 13.11
N SER A 514 -3.33 9.92 12.14
CA SER A 514 -4.32 10.35 11.14
C SER A 514 -4.43 9.40 9.93
N ARG A 515 -4.26 8.09 10.15
CA ARG A 515 -4.38 7.05 9.12
C ARG A 515 -5.55 6.12 9.39
N GLN A 516 -5.78 5.19 8.47
CA GLN A 516 -6.74 4.12 8.63
C GLN A 516 -6.35 3.17 9.77
N LEU A 517 -7.31 2.83 10.64
CA LEU A 517 -7.11 1.99 11.82
C LEU A 517 -8.25 0.98 11.99
N PHE A 518 -7.95 -0.09 12.73
CA PHE A 518 -8.82 -1.27 12.87
C PHE A 518 -8.70 -1.87 14.28
N LEU A 519 -9.71 -2.63 14.71
CA LEU A 519 -9.77 -3.24 16.05
C LEU A 519 -8.53 -4.08 16.41
N HIS A 520 -7.93 -4.76 15.44
CA HIS A 520 -6.75 -5.60 15.66
C HIS A 520 -5.52 -4.81 16.17
N HIS A 521 -5.46 -3.49 15.93
CA HIS A 521 -4.40 -2.64 16.46
C HIS A 521 -4.41 -2.56 18.00
N TYR A 522 -5.55 -2.79 18.64
CA TYR A 522 -5.69 -2.77 20.10
C TYR A 522 -5.11 -4.02 20.78
N PHE A 523 -4.82 -5.09 20.05
CA PHE A 523 -4.54 -6.41 20.63
C PHE A 523 -3.27 -6.48 21.49
N PRO A 524 -2.15 -5.82 21.12
CA PRO A 524 -1.01 -5.69 22.03
C PRO A 524 -1.39 -4.98 23.34
N ALA A 525 -2.23 -3.94 23.29
CA ALA A 525 -2.76 -3.29 24.48
C ALA A 525 -3.68 -4.22 25.27
N LEU A 526 -4.59 -4.95 24.60
CA LEU A 526 -5.47 -5.95 25.21
C LEU A 526 -4.68 -6.98 26.00
N TYR A 527 -3.54 -7.45 25.48
CA TYR A 527 -2.66 -8.38 26.20
C TYR A 527 -2.24 -7.82 27.57
N PHE A 528 -1.74 -6.59 27.62
CA PHE A 528 -1.41 -5.92 28.89
C PHE A 528 -2.66 -5.68 29.76
N ALA A 529 -3.82 -5.40 29.17
CA ALA A 529 -5.08 -5.26 29.91
C ALA A 529 -5.54 -6.59 30.56
N ILE A 530 -5.37 -7.72 29.88
CA ILE A 530 -5.65 -9.05 30.43
C ILE A 530 -4.71 -9.33 31.60
N LEU A 531 -3.40 -9.07 31.46
CA LEU A 531 -2.45 -9.17 32.57
C LEU A 531 -2.85 -8.25 33.74
N MET A 532 -3.31 -7.03 33.46
CA MET A 532 -3.79 -6.09 34.48
C MET A 532 -4.98 -6.66 35.25
N SER A 533 -5.92 -7.29 34.55
CA SER A 533 -7.08 -7.94 35.18
C SER A 533 -6.68 -9.07 36.13
N CYS A 534 -5.66 -9.84 35.76
CA CYS A 534 -5.07 -10.86 36.61
C CYS A 534 -4.39 -10.25 37.85
N ALA A 535 -3.67 -9.13 37.69
CA ALA A 535 -3.04 -8.42 38.80
C ALA A 535 -4.07 -7.87 39.80
N VAL A 536 -5.14 -7.24 39.30
CA VAL A 536 -6.25 -6.75 40.12
C VAL A 536 -6.94 -7.91 40.83
N PHE A 537 -7.21 -9.02 40.14
CA PHE A 537 -7.76 -10.23 40.74
C PHE A 537 -6.84 -10.79 41.85
N ASP A 538 -5.52 -10.84 41.63
CA ASP A 538 -4.56 -11.31 42.62
C ASP A 538 -4.56 -10.43 43.87
N ALA A 539 -4.58 -9.10 43.69
CA ALA A 539 -4.63 -8.11 44.76
C ALA A 539 -5.91 -8.21 45.60
N VAL A 540 -7.07 -8.23 44.94
CA VAL A 540 -8.39 -8.28 45.62
C VAL A 540 -8.56 -9.61 46.37
N THR A 541 -8.02 -10.71 45.83
CA THR A 541 -8.12 -12.04 46.44
C THR A 541 -6.94 -12.39 47.34
N ALA A 542 -6.01 -11.45 47.60
CA ALA A 542 -4.80 -11.72 48.36
C ALA A 542 -5.11 -12.26 49.77
N ASN A 543 -6.12 -11.72 50.45
CA ASN A 543 -6.47 -12.12 51.82
C ASN A 543 -7.49 -13.26 51.90
N LEU A 544 -7.97 -13.78 50.77
CA LEU A 544 -8.98 -14.85 50.75
C LEU A 544 -8.34 -16.23 50.93
N LYS A 545 -9.09 -17.16 51.54
CA LYS A 545 -8.67 -18.57 51.66
C LYS A 545 -8.46 -19.17 50.26
N PRO A 546 -7.44 -20.02 50.05
CA PRO A 546 -7.15 -20.61 48.73
C PRO A 546 -8.34 -21.29 48.05
N ARG A 547 -9.19 -21.99 48.83
CA ARG A 547 -10.41 -22.63 48.32
C ARG A 547 -11.41 -21.62 47.74
N VAL A 548 -11.67 -20.52 48.46
CA VAL A 548 -12.60 -19.47 48.03
C VAL A 548 -12.08 -18.78 46.79
N ARG A 549 -10.78 -18.46 46.77
CA ARG A 549 -10.14 -17.88 45.60
C ARG A 549 -10.25 -18.77 44.35
N LEU A 550 -10.04 -20.08 44.52
CA LEU A 550 -10.19 -21.04 43.42
C LEU A 550 -11.65 -21.11 42.94
N GLN A 551 -12.63 -21.06 43.85
CA GLN A 551 -14.05 -20.99 43.49
C GLN A 551 -14.38 -19.73 42.68
N ILE A 552 -13.88 -18.57 43.11
CA ILE A 552 -14.09 -17.30 42.36
C ILE A 552 -13.42 -17.40 40.98
N ALA A 553 -12.19 -17.88 40.89
CA ALA A 553 -11.52 -18.09 39.60
C ALA A 553 -12.29 -19.08 38.70
N GLY A 554 -12.87 -20.13 39.28
CA GLY A 554 -13.72 -21.10 38.58
C GLY A 554 -14.99 -20.45 38.02
N VAL A 555 -15.66 -19.59 38.80
CA VAL A 555 -16.84 -18.84 38.33
C VAL A 555 -16.47 -17.90 37.18
N VAL A 556 -15.37 -17.15 37.30
CA VAL A 556 -14.85 -16.29 36.22
C VAL A 556 -14.61 -17.11 34.96
N LEU A 557 -13.96 -18.27 35.09
CA LEU A 557 -13.67 -19.16 33.96
C LEU A 557 -14.93 -19.72 33.30
N ILE A 558 -15.98 -20.04 34.07
CA ILE A 558 -17.27 -20.48 33.51
C ILE A 558 -17.87 -19.40 32.60
N PHE A 559 -17.86 -18.12 33.02
CA PHE A 559 -18.36 -17.02 32.19
C PHE A 559 -17.52 -16.82 30.93
N VAL A 560 -16.19 -16.92 31.04
CA VAL A 560 -15.26 -16.83 29.92
C VAL A 560 -15.52 -17.95 28.90
N LEU A 561 -15.64 -19.19 29.36
CA LEU A 561 -15.94 -20.36 28.54
C LEU A 561 -17.30 -20.25 27.87
N TRP A 562 -18.32 -19.80 28.60
CA TRP A 562 -19.66 -19.61 28.04
C TRP A 562 -19.67 -18.56 26.92
N ASN A 563 -18.97 -17.42 27.11
CA ASN A 563 -18.78 -16.42 26.05
C ASN A 563 -18.03 -17.02 24.86
N TYR A 564 -16.91 -17.69 25.10
CA TYR A 564 -16.11 -18.32 24.07
C TYR A 564 -16.93 -19.29 23.22
N MET A 565 -17.70 -20.17 23.86
CA MET A 565 -18.55 -21.15 23.16
C MET A 565 -19.64 -20.44 22.34
N SER A 566 -20.23 -19.36 22.87
CA SER A 566 -21.26 -18.58 22.18
C SER A 566 -20.75 -17.90 20.91
N PHE A 567 -19.53 -17.35 20.95
CA PHE A 567 -18.89 -16.69 19.81
C PHE A 567 -17.95 -17.59 18.99
N SER A 568 -17.80 -18.87 19.35
CA SER A 568 -16.95 -19.83 18.64
C SER A 568 -17.33 -19.99 17.16
N PRO A 569 -18.61 -19.91 16.72
CA PRO A 569 -18.95 -19.99 15.30
C PRO A 569 -18.31 -18.87 14.47
N LEU A 570 -18.22 -17.65 15.01
CA LEU A 570 -17.55 -16.51 14.37
C LEU A 570 -16.03 -16.63 14.38
N THR A 571 -15.46 -17.37 15.34
CA THR A 571 -14.02 -17.57 15.46
C THR A 571 -13.50 -18.63 14.48
N TYR A 572 -14.22 -19.75 14.35
CA TYR A 572 -13.79 -20.91 13.56
C TYR A 572 -14.46 -21.01 12.19
N GLY A 573 -15.52 -20.23 11.94
CA GLY A 573 -16.35 -20.36 10.75
C GLY A 573 -17.16 -21.65 10.74
N THR A 574 -17.65 -22.09 11.90
CA THR A 574 -18.48 -23.30 12.01
C THR A 574 -19.96 -22.99 11.79
N PRO A 575 -20.79 -24.00 11.45
CA PRO A 575 -22.23 -23.82 11.31
C PRO A 575 -22.86 -23.11 12.51
N TRP A 576 -23.74 -22.16 12.22
CA TRP A 576 -24.55 -21.46 13.22
C TRP A 576 -25.99 -21.33 12.73
N THR A 577 -26.89 -20.90 13.60
CA THR A 577 -28.29 -20.66 13.20
C THR A 577 -28.57 -19.17 13.28
N LYS A 578 -29.42 -18.67 12.37
CA LYS A 578 -29.84 -17.28 12.33
C LYS A 578 -30.36 -16.79 13.69
N SER A 579 -31.24 -17.58 14.31
CA SER A 579 -31.79 -17.27 15.65
C SER A 579 -30.71 -17.11 16.72
N LYS A 580 -29.73 -18.03 16.77
CA LYS A 580 -28.61 -17.92 17.73
C LYS A 580 -27.68 -16.76 17.40
N CYS A 581 -27.46 -16.45 16.11
CA CYS A 581 -26.65 -15.31 15.69
C CYS A 581 -27.30 -13.99 16.14
N GLU A 582 -28.60 -13.80 15.87
CA GLU A 582 -29.32 -12.59 16.29
C GLU A 582 -29.37 -12.47 17.82
N GLY A 583 -29.61 -13.57 18.53
CA GLY A 583 -29.55 -13.61 20.00
C GLY A 583 -28.17 -13.30 20.60
N SER A 584 -27.11 -13.39 19.80
CA SER A 584 -25.73 -13.11 20.23
C SER A 584 -25.28 -11.66 19.95
N LYS A 585 -26.10 -10.85 19.26
CA LYS A 585 -25.85 -9.41 19.08
C LYS A 585 -26.21 -8.63 20.34
N TRP A 586 -25.28 -8.59 21.30
CA TRP A 586 -25.50 -7.89 22.58
C TRP A 586 -25.46 -6.37 22.45
N LEU A 587 -24.73 -5.86 21.46
CA LEU A 587 -24.75 -4.45 21.08
C LEU A 587 -25.42 -4.29 19.72
N LYS A 588 -26.21 -3.22 19.57
CA LYS A 588 -26.85 -2.87 18.28
C LYS A 588 -25.83 -2.60 17.17
N THR A 589 -24.62 -2.20 17.55
CA THR A 589 -23.51 -1.91 16.65
C THR A 589 -22.77 -3.17 16.16
N TRP A 590 -23.11 -4.37 16.66
CA TRP A 590 -22.54 -5.63 16.18
C TRP A 590 -23.26 -6.10 14.93
N ASP A 591 -22.57 -5.97 13.80
CA ASP A 591 -23.05 -6.19 12.45
C ASP A 591 -22.71 -7.59 11.93
N PHE A 592 -23.06 -8.63 12.70
CA PHE A 592 -22.94 -10.01 12.22
C PHE A 592 -23.90 -10.23 11.05
N ALA A 593 -23.45 -10.99 10.05
CA ALA A 593 -24.22 -11.29 8.84
C ALA A 593 -25.23 -12.42 9.12
N CYS A 594 -26.11 -12.19 10.09
CA CYS A 594 -26.99 -13.24 10.61
C CYS A 594 -27.95 -13.80 9.57
N GLY A 595 -28.33 -12.99 8.57
CA GLY A 595 -29.16 -13.41 7.45
C GLY A 595 -28.53 -14.49 6.57
N ASP A 596 -27.21 -14.64 6.59
CA ASP A 596 -26.51 -15.64 5.80
C ASP A 596 -26.49 -17.02 6.46
N PHE A 597 -26.84 -17.14 7.75
CA PHE A 597 -26.92 -18.46 8.40
C PHE A 597 -28.27 -19.12 8.18
N TYR A 598 -28.27 -20.45 8.11
CA TYR A 598 -29.49 -21.25 8.07
C TYR A 598 -30.34 -21.11 9.34
N GLU A 599 -31.64 -21.43 9.24
CA GLU A 599 -32.55 -21.41 10.39
C GLU A 599 -32.29 -22.61 11.32
N ASN A 600 -31.96 -23.77 10.74
CA ASN A 600 -31.73 -25.03 11.47
C ASN A 600 -30.40 -25.69 11.08
N TYR A 601 -29.82 -26.47 12.00
CA TYR A 601 -28.55 -27.16 11.76
C TYR A 601 -28.65 -28.26 10.69
N ASP A 602 -29.81 -28.89 10.53
CA ASP A 602 -30.02 -29.98 9.56
C ASP A 602 -29.75 -29.52 8.12
N GLN A 603 -30.00 -28.24 7.83
CA GLN A 603 -29.76 -27.62 6.52
C GLN A 603 -28.28 -27.63 6.11
N TYR A 604 -27.34 -27.71 7.07
CA TYR A 604 -25.91 -27.87 6.77
C TYR A 604 -25.52 -29.30 6.38
N SER A 605 -26.34 -30.30 6.76
CA SER A 605 -26.07 -31.72 6.48
C SER A 605 -26.65 -32.19 5.13
N THR A 606 -27.74 -31.55 4.69
CA THR A 606 -28.44 -31.89 3.43
C THR A 606 -27.87 -31.15 2.22
N ALA A 607 -27.06 -30.12 2.44
CA ALA A 607 -26.32 -29.45 1.37
C ALA A 607 -25.21 -30.40 0.86
N LEU A 608 -25.41 -30.98 -0.32
CA LEU A 608 -24.35 -31.66 -1.07
C LEU A 608 -23.12 -30.74 -1.13
N PRO A 609 -21.88 -31.26 -1.00
CA PRO A 609 -20.70 -30.46 -1.25
C PRO A 609 -20.81 -29.96 -2.69
N SER A 610 -20.96 -28.64 -2.85
CA SER A 610 -20.98 -28.00 -4.16
C SER A 610 -19.78 -28.50 -4.95
N THR A 611 -20.04 -29.18 -6.08
CA THR A 611 -19.01 -29.53 -7.05
C THR A 611 -18.18 -28.28 -7.31
N PRO A 612 -16.84 -28.33 -7.33
CA PRO A 612 -16.04 -27.18 -7.71
C PRO A 612 -16.38 -26.85 -9.16
N SER A 613 -17.35 -25.97 -9.36
CA SER A 613 -17.50 -25.26 -10.60
C SER A 613 -16.23 -24.43 -10.73
N PRO A 614 -15.49 -24.49 -11.85
CA PRO A 614 -14.39 -23.56 -12.07
C PRO A 614 -15.01 -22.18 -11.93
N SER A 615 -14.69 -21.52 -10.83
CA SER A 615 -15.19 -20.17 -10.60
C SER A 615 -14.64 -19.37 -11.76
N ALA A 616 -15.53 -18.83 -12.59
CA ALA A 616 -15.20 -17.59 -13.25
C ALA A 616 -14.68 -16.68 -12.13
N ILE A 617 -13.42 -16.28 -12.24
CA ILE A 617 -12.79 -15.39 -11.29
C ILE A 617 -13.60 -14.09 -11.36
N GLN A 618 -14.58 -13.95 -10.46
CA GLN A 618 -15.12 -12.66 -10.12
C GLN A 618 -14.10 -12.07 -9.16
N PRO A 619 -13.37 -11.02 -9.57
CA PRO A 619 -12.44 -10.37 -8.66
C PRO A 619 -13.27 -9.82 -7.49
N VAL A 620 -12.97 -10.29 -6.28
CA VAL A 620 -13.41 -9.63 -5.06
C VAL A 620 -12.64 -8.31 -5.04
N VAL A 621 -13.34 -7.23 -5.36
CA VAL A 621 -12.85 -5.85 -5.24
C VAL A 621 -12.70 -5.56 -3.75
N VAL A 622 -11.45 -5.63 -3.27
CA VAL A 622 -11.03 -5.03 -2.00
C VAL A 622 -10.49 -3.66 -2.35
N GLY A 623 -11.27 -2.62 -2.05
CA GLY A 623 -10.98 -1.24 -2.46
C GLY A 623 -11.40 -1.03 -3.91
N ASP A 624 -12.45 -0.24 -4.10
CA ASP A 624 -12.56 0.44 -5.38
C ASP A 624 -11.43 1.48 -5.43
N GLU A 625 -10.75 1.49 -6.57
CA GLU A 625 -9.61 2.31 -6.99
C GLU A 625 -8.17 1.86 -6.61
N HIS A 626 -7.38 1.74 -7.67
CA HIS A 626 -5.94 1.44 -7.81
C HIS A 626 -5.55 -0.02 -8.12
N GLY A 627 -5.94 -0.49 -9.32
CA GLY A 627 -4.96 -0.97 -10.31
C GLY A 627 -4.39 -2.39 -10.21
N GLY A 628 -5.18 -3.40 -10.58
CA GLY A 628 -4.66 -4.71 -10.99
C GLY A 628 -5.50 -5.33 -12.11
N ARG A 629 -4.94 -5.52 -13.31
CA ARG A 629 -5.64 -6.17 -14.43
C ARG A 629 -5.71 -7.70 -14.24
N PRO A 630 -6.80 -8.35 -14.68
CA PRO A 630 -6.87 -9.81 -14.79
C PRO A 630 -6.01 -10.31 -15.96
N ALA A 631 -5.53 -11.55 -15.85
CA ALA A 631 -4.76 -12.23 -16.88
C ALA A 631 -5.55 -12.39 -18.19
N VAL A 632 -4.93 -12.04 -19.31
CA VAL A 632 -5.44 -12.32 -20.66
C VAL A 632 -5.26 -13.81 -20.95
N VAL A 633 -6.36 -14.55 -21.01
CA VAL A 633 -6.41 -15.89 -21.61
C VAL A 633 -6.89 -15.72 -23.04
N ALA A 634 -6.18 -16.32 -24.00
CA ALA A 634 -6.52 -16.29 -25.42
C ALA A 634 -7.93 -16.85 -25.68
N ASP A 635 -8.72 -16.13 -26.46
CA ASP A 635 -10.06 -16.52 -26.88
C ASP A 635 -10.04 -17.77 -27.77
N VAL A 636 -10.83 -18.78 -27.38
CA VAL A 636 -11.33 -19.83 -28.28
C VAL A 636 -12.85 -19.63 -28.38
N PRO A 637 -13.45 -19.59 -29.58
CA PRO A 637 -14.85 -19.25 -29.73
C PRO A 637 -15.75 -20.37 -29.19
N GLN A 638 -16.58 -20.07 -28.19
CA GLN A 638 -17.62 -20.96 -27.68
C GLN A 638 -19.00 -20.42 -28.05
N VAL A 639 -19.84 -21.33 -28.54
CA VAL A 639 -21.18 -21.14 -29.08
C VAL A 639 -22.17 -20.72 -27.98
N GLN A 640 -22.98 -19.70 -28.25
CA GLN A 640 -24.06 -19.25 -27.36
C GLN A 640 -25.14 -20.33 -27.19
N LYS A 641 -25.51 -20.63 -25.94
CA LYS A 641 -26.78 -21.26 -25.56
C LYS A 641 -27.56 -20.36 -24.59
N PRO A 642 -28.90 -20.39 -24.62
CA PRO A 642 -29.75 -19.37 -24.01
C PRO A 642 -29.81 -19.48 -22.48
N LYS A 643 -30.04 -18.31 -21.85
CA LYS A 643 -30.18 -18.08 -20.40
C LYS A 643 -31.35 -18.88 -19.78
N GLU A 644 -31.08 -19.52 -18.65
CA GLU A 644 -32.09 -19.93 -17.66
C GLU A 644 -31.88 -19.10 -16.38
N ASP A 645 -32.98 -18.60 -15.83
CA ASP A 645 -33.04 -17.65 -14.72
C ASP A 645 -32.54 -18.27 -13.40
N ALA A 646 -31.46 -17.71 -12.84
CA ALA A 646 -31.03 -17.96 -11.46
C ALA A 646 -31.36 -16.73 -10.62
N GLN A 647 -32.30 -16.90 -9.67
CA GLN A 647 -32.62 -15.92 -8.63
C GLN A 647 -31.37 -15.59 -7.82
N THR A 648 -30.91 -14.35 -7.93
CA THR A 648 -29.89 -13.77 -7.06
C THR A 648 -30.60 -13.20 -5.84
N THR A 649 -30.28 -13.73 -4.65
CA THR A 649 -30.65 -13.09 -3.38
C THR A 649 -29.76 -11.87 -3.16
N ASP A 650 -30.35 -10.69 -3.33
CA ASP A 650 -29.75 -9.42 -2.92
C ASP A 650 -29.53 -9.43 -1.40
N SER A 651 -28.27 -9.29 -0.99
CA SER A 651 -27.91 -9.02 0.40
C SER A 651 -28.39 -7.62 0.78
N VAL A 652 -29.26 -7.54 1.79
CA VAL A 652 -29.76 -6.28 2.36
C VAL A 652 -28.58 -5.44 2.87
N ILE A 653 -28.26 -4.36 2.15
CA ILE A 653 -27.32 -3.33 2.62
C ILE A 653 -28.03 -2.53 3.72
N ILE A 654 -27.65 -2.79 4.98
CA ILE A 654 -28.09 -1.98 6.12
C ILE A 654 -27.41 -0.61 6.04
N PRO A 655 -28.10 0.51 6.35
CA PRO A 655 -27.49 1.84 6.35
C PRO A 655 -26.25 1.90 7.25
N ILE A 656 -25.13 2.27 6.66
CA ILE A 656 -23.84 2.42 7.32
C ILE A 656 -23.90 3.73 8.13
N GLU A 657 -23.66 3.68 9.45
CA GLU A 657 -23.36 4.90 10.21
C GLU A 657 -21.97 5.40 9.79
N PRO A 658 -21.84 6.60 9.19
CA PRO A 658 -20.54 7.20 8.98
C PRO A 658 -19.93 7.48 10.35
N GLY A 659 -18.73 6.95 10.61
CA GLY A 659 -17.96 7.35 11.78
C GLY A 659 -17.77 8.88 11.75
N HIS A 660 -18.25 9.55 12.80
CA HIS A 660 -18.19 11.01 12.96
C HIS A 660 -16.83 11.57 12.52
N ASP A 661 -16.85 12.46 11.53
CA ASP A 661 -15.64 13.06 11.00
C ASP A 661 -15.19 14.20 11.92
N VAL A 662 -14.28 13.88 12.85
CA VAL A 662 -13.63 14.88 13.71
C VAL A 662 -12.59 15.69 12.93
N PHE A 663 -12.33 15.35 11.66
CA PHE A 663 -11.37 16.02 10.78
C PHE A 663 -12.04 16.81 9.64
N ALA A 664 -13.37 16.72 9.50
CA ALA A 664 -14.14 17.76 8.84
C ALA A 664 -14.08 18.98 9.75
N GLY A 665 -13.17 19.89 9.45
CA GLY A 665 -13.12 21.20 10.09
C GLY A 665 -14.54 21.79 10.13
N ASP A 666 -14.87 22.35 11.29
CA ASP A 666 -16.13 23.00 11.65
C ASP A 666 -16.65 23.87 10.47
N LYS A 667 -17.49 23.28 9.61
CA LYS A 667 -18.33 24.05 8.70
C LYS A 667 -19.58 24.37 9.49
N GLY A 668 -19.57 25.57 10.09
CA GLY A 668 -20.68 26.10 10.84
C GLY A 668 -22.01 25.98 10.10
N ASP A 669 -23.05 25.75 10.88
CA ASP A 669 -24.45 25.73 10.49
C ASP A 669 -24.78 26.80 9.43
N SER A 670 -25.08 26.37 8.21
CA SER A 670 -25.82 27.19 7.25
C SER A 670 -27.01 26.37 6.73
N LYS A 671 -28.19 26.72 7.24
CA LYS A 671 -29.47 26.31 6.66
C LYS A 671 -29.63 26.95 5.26
N PRO A 672 -30.27 26.26 4.30
CA PRO A 672 -30.41 26.78 2.95
C PRO A 672 -31.49 27.87 2.90
N ILE A 673 -31.15 29.04 2.39
CA ILE A 673 -32.12 30.08 2.03
C ILE A 673 -32.14 30.15 0.50
N SER A 674 -33.26 29.72 -0.09
CA SER A 674 -33.63 30.02 -1.46
C SER A 674 -33.89 31.52 -1.61
N SER A 675 -33.38 32.15 -2.65
CA SER A 675 -34.01 33.37 -3.16
C SER A 675 -33.65 33.58 -4.63
N GLU A 676 -34.62 33.34 -5.50
CA GLU A 676 -34.91 34.21 -6.64
C GLU A 676 -34.76 35.67 -6.21
N ARG A 677 -34.05 36.48 -6.99
CA ARG A 677 -34.13 37.94 -6.89
C ARG A 677 -34.75 38.51 -8.16
N VAL A 678 -36.04 38.81 -8.02
CA VAL A 678 -36.69 39.92 -8.70
C VAL A 678 -36.09 41.23 -8.18
N VAL A 679 -35.82 42.14 -9.10
CA VAL A 679 -35.21 43.46 -8.89
C VAL A 679 -36.29 44.48 -8.54
N GLU A 680 -36.01 45.36 -7.56
CA GLU A 680 -36.34 46.81 -7.46
C GLU A 680 -36.58 47.25 -5.99
N PRO A 681 -36.47 48.55 -5.65
CA PRO A 681 -35.34 49.46 -5.90
C PRO A 681 -34.89 50.17 -4.59
N LEU A 682 -33.66 50.68 -4.56
CA LEU A 682 -33.13 51.47 -3.45
C LEU A 682 -33.71 52.90 -3.46
N ARG A 683 -34.16 53.36 -2.28
CA ARG A 683 -34.59 54.74 -2.01
C ARG A 683 -33.54 55.45 -1.17
N LYS A 684 -32.96 56.53 -1.69
CA LYS A 684 -32.40 57.65 -0.92
C LYS A 684 -32.82 58.96 -1.58
N GLU A 685 -33.61 59.73 -0.84
CA GLU A 685 -33.89 61.17 -0.96
C GLU A 685 -32.57 61.95 -0.80
N ALA A 686 -32.34 63.19 -1.27
CA ALA A 686 -33.09 64.20 -2.01
C ALA A 686 -32.09 65.26 -2.55
N LEU A 687 -32.63 66.23 -3.33
CA LEU A 687 -32.09 67.55 -3.75
C LEU A 687 -31.65 67.74 -5.22
N ILE A 688 -32.67 68.02 -6.05
CA ILE A 688 -32.95 69.30 -6.73
C ILE A 688 -31.95 69.91 -7.76
N HIS A 689 -32.51 70.03 -8.98
CA HIS A 689 -32.38 71.04 -10.07
C HIS A 689 -31.24 71.02 -11.13
N THR A 690 -31.74 70.81 -12.37
CA THR A 690 -31.50 71.52 -13.65
C THR A 690 -30.11 71.51 -14.29
N SER A 691 -30.00 70.89 -15.48
CA SER A 691 -30.17 71.60 -16.78
C SER A 691 -29.83 70.69 -17.97
N ASP A 692 -30.78 70.64 -18.92
CA ASP A 692 -30.66 70.53 -20.38
C ASP A 692 -29.28 70.25 -21.01
N THR A 693 -29.19 69.26 -21.90
CA THR A 693 -29.19 69.42 -23.38
C THR A 693 -28.64 68.18 -24.10
N THR A 694 -29.39 67.72 -25.12
CA THR A 694 -28.96 67.19 -26.45
C THR A 694 -27.87 66.11 -26.53
N GLY A 695 -28.00 64.99 -27.25
CA GLY A 695 -28.99 64.56 -28.23
C GLY A 695 -28.45 63.38 -29.06
N THR A 696 -29.39 62.69 -29.71
CA THR A 696 -29.28 61.92 -30.98
C THR A 696 -28.62 60.52 -30.98
N SER A 697 -29.51 59.51 -31.09
CA SER A 697 -29.38 58.19 -31.74
C SER A 697 -29.35 58.34 -33.30
N PRO A 698 -29.71 57.34 -34.17
CA PRO A 698 -29.83 55.86 -34.07
C PRO A 698 -29.34 55.08 -35.35
N GLY A 699 -29.52 53.75 -35.34
CA GLY A 699 -29.85 52.93 -36.53
C GLY A 699 -28.79 51.90 -36.96
N THR A 700 -29.09 50.68 -37.42
CA THR A 700 -30.35 50.02 -37.83
C THR A 700 -30.12 48.51 -38.03
N ASP A 701 -31.22 47.76 -37.98
CA ASP A 701 -31.44 46.31 -38.18
C ASP A 701 -30.95 45.70 -39.51
N SER A 702 -30.75 44.36 -39.55
CA SER A 702 -31.67 43.44 -40.28
C SER A 702 -31.23 41.97 -40.28
N ASP A 703 -32.22 41.10 -40.03
CA ASP A 703 -32.32 39.64 -40.13
C ASP A 703 -31.84 38.98 -41.45
N VAL A 704 -31.38 37.71 -41.39
CA VAL A 704 -31.77 36.62 -42.34
C VAL A 704 -31.71 35.22 -41.67
N LYS A 705 -32.75 34.42 -41.90
CA LYS A 705 -33.00 33.02 -41.47
C LYS A 705 -32.49 31.96 -42.48
N PRO A 706 -32.46 30.65 -42.14
CA PRO A 706 -31.70 29.60 -42.85
C PRO A 706 -32.50 28.86 -43.94
N GLU A 707 -31.77 28.30 -44.91
CA GLU A 707 -32.33 27.51 -46.02
C GLU A 707 -31.99 26.02 -45.87
N LYS A 708 -32.99 25.18 -46.13
CA LYS A 708 -32.97 23.70 -46.24
C LYS A 708 -33.24 23.31 -47.69
N VAL A 709 -33.14 21.99 -47.96
CA VAL A 709 -33.86 21.15 -48.98
C VAL A 709 -32.92 20.59 -50.07
N PRO A 710 -33.12 19.41 -50.71
CA PRO A 710 -33.98 18.23 -50.44
C PRO A 710 -33.29 16.83 -50.51
N LEU A 711 -34.01 15.81 -50.03
CA LEU A 711 -33.94 14.39 -50.45
C LEU A 711 -34.83 14.10 -51.68
N PRO A 712 -34.59 13.01 -52.42
CA PRO A 712 -35.69 12.20 -52.95
C PRO A 712 -35.60 10.69 -52.60
N LYS A 713 -36.72 10.00 -52.86
CA LYS A 713 -37.19 8.70 -52.35
C LYS A 713 -36.81 7.47 -53.22
N ASN A 714 -36.94 6.30 -52.57
CA ASN A 714 -36.92 4.88 -53.01
C ASN A 714 -37.53 4.51 -54.37
N GLU A 715 -37.00 3.43 -54.99
CA GLU A 715 -37.69 2.13 -55.24
C GLU A 715 -36.79 1.12 -56.01
N GLY A 716 -36.93 -0.20 -55.72
CA GLY A 716 -36.77 -1.27 -56.74
C GLY A 716 -35.52 -2.17 -56.78
N ALA A 717 -35.57 -3.28 -56.04
CA ALA A 717 -35.15 -4.67 -56.33
C ALA A 717 -34.08 -5.08 -57.41
N GLN A 718 -33.35 -6.15 -57.03
CA GLN A 718 -32.78 -7.28 -57.82
C GLN A 718 -31.25 -7.38 -58.10
N SER A 719 -30.81 -8.63 -58.03
CA SER A 719 -29.46 -9.20 -57.96
C SER A 719 -28.69 -9.27 -59.28
N THR A 720 -27.35 -9.25 -59.22
CA THR A 720 -26.30 -9.92 -60.05
C THR A 720 -24.98 -9.14 -59.86
N GLY A 721 -23.76 -9.66 -59.85
CA GLY A 721 -23.17 -11.00 -59.89
C GLY A 721 -21.68 -10.88 -59.52
N LYS A 722 -21.15 -11.92 -58.85
CA LYS A 722 -19.72 -12.10 -58.54
C LYS A 722 -18.97 -12.53 -59.80
N VAL A 723 -18.32 -11.63 -60.53
CA VAL A 723 -17.30 -12.00 -61.55
C VAL A 723 -16.12 -11.00 -61.64
N GLY A 724 -16.25 -9.75 -61.17
CA GLY A 724 -15.19 -8.74 -61.35
C GLY A 724 -13.99 -8.79 -60.38
N GLN A 725 -14.00 -9.62 -59.33
CA GLN A 725 -12.98 -9.58 -58.27
C GLN A 725 -11.89 -10.66 -58.39
N GLU A 726 -12.05 -11.67 -59.25
CA GLU A 726 -11.06 -12.74 -59.41
C GLU A 726 -9.97 -12.42 -60.46
N GLU A 727 -10.24 -11.54 -61.42
CA GLU A 727 -9.24 -11.13 -62.42
C GLU A 727 -8.23 -10.12 -61.86
N GLU A 728 -8.64 -9.29 -60.89
CA GLU A 728 -7.77 -8.26 -60.27
C GLU A 728 -6.79 -8.86 -59.25
N LEU A 729 -7.14 -9.99 -58.60
CA LEU A 729 -6.22 -10.72 -57.72
C LEU A 729 -5.15 -11.52 -58.46
N ARG A 730 -5.46 -12.04 -59.66
CA ARG A 730 -4.51 -12.85 -60.44
C ARG A 730 -3.39 -12.01 -61.07
N SER A 731 -3.64 -10.76 -61.41
CA SER A 731 -2.59 -9.84 -61.88
C SER A 731 -1.61 -9.45 -60.77
N ILE A 732 -2.06 -9.37 -59.51
CA ILE A 732 -1.21 -9.01 -58.36
C ILE A 732 -0.32 -10.19 -57.93
N GLU A 733 -0.80 -11.43 -58.05
CA GLU A 733 0.00 -12.64 -57.76
C GLU A 733 1.13 -12.89 -58.77
N GLU A 734 0.93 -12.60 -60.06
CA GLU A 734 1.99 -12.74 -61.07
C GLU A 734 3.10 -11.68 -60.93
N GLU A 735 2.76 -10.48 -60.45
CA GLU A 735 3.73 -9.41 -60.25
C GLU A 735 4.62 -9.66 -59.02
N THR A 736 4.10 -10.36 -58.01
CA THR A 736 4.81 -10.67 -56.76
C THR A 736 5.82 -11.81 -56.91
N LYS A 737 5.67 -12.70 -57.90
CA LYS A 737 6.59 -13.84 -58.14
C LYS A 737 7.92 -13.47 -58.82
N LYS A 738 8.12 -12.24 -59.29
CA LYS A 738 9.33 -11.85 -60.06
C LYS A 738 10.46 -11.19 -59.27
N LYS A 739 10.39 -11.06 -57.93
CA LYS A 739 11.43 -10.38 -57.13
C LYS A 739 11.82 -11.09 -55.82
N VAL A 740 12.17 -12.38 -55.87
CA VAL A 740 12.83 -13.04 -54.74
C VAL A 740 14.11 -13.75 -55.21
N PRO A 741 15.30 -13.40 -54.69
CA PRO A 741 16.55 -14.10 -55.01
C PRO A 741 16.52 -15.55 -54.52
N ALA A 742 16.99 -16.48 -55.36
CA ALA A 742 16.90 -17.94 -55.13
C ALA A 742 17.45 -18.43 -53.78
N GLY A 743 18.44 -17.75 -53.19
CA GLY A 743 19.02 -18.11 -51.89
C GLY A 743 18.18 -17.79 -50.66
N VAL A 744 17.10 -17.02 -50.79
CA VAL A 744 16.17 -16.71 -49.67
C VAL A 744 15.09 -17.78 -49.52
N GLN A 745 14.65 -18.36 -50.64
CA GLN A 745 13.64 -19.41 -50.65
C GLN A 745 14.14 -20.70 -49.98
N GLU A 746 15.38 -21.10 -50.23
CA GLU A 746 16.01 -22.26 -49.58
C GLU A 746 16.15 -22.09 -48.07
N LYS A 747 16.53 -20.89 -47.60
CA LYS A 747 16.67 -20.60 -46.16
C LYS A 747 15.33 -20.62 -45.43
N ILE A 748 14.25 -20.20 -46.09
CA ILE A 748 12.89 -20.25 -45.51
C ILE A 748 12.42 -21.70 -45.38
N VAL A 749 12.65 -22.54 -46.39
CA VAL A 749 12.32 -23.97 -46.35
C VAL A 749 13.11 -24.69 -45.26
N GLN A 750 14.40 -24.39 -45.13
CA GLN A 750 15.26 -24.98 -44.11
C GLN A 750 14.89 -24.53 -42.69
N ALA A 751 14.49 -23.27 -42.51
CA ALA A 751 13.98 -22.78 -41.24
C ALA A 751 12.64 -23.42 -40.85
N GLN A 752 11.74 -23.64 -41.82
CA GLN A 752 10.47 -24.33 -41.58
C GLN A 752 10.66 -25.80 -41.20
N GLN A 753 11.59 -26.51 -41.84
CA GLN A 753 11.92 -27.90 -41.48
C GLN A 753 12.49 -28.00 -40.07
N ASN A 754 13.41 -27.11 -39.69
CA ASN A 754 13.98 -27.07 -38.33
C ASN A 754 12.93 -26.78 -37.25
N ILE A 755 11.90 -25.99 -37.54
CA ILE A 755 10.79 -25.73 -36.60
C ILE A 755 9.93 -26.98 -36.44
N VAL A 756 9.63 -27.70 -37.53
CA VAL A 756 8.83 -28.93 -37.48
C VAL A 756 9.55 -30.01 -36.68
N GLU A 757 10.86 -30.15 -36.84
CA GLU A 757 11.67 -31.13 -36.11
C GLU A 757 11.73 -30.82 -34.60
N LYS A 758 11.94 -29.55 -34.23
CA LYS A 758 11.92 -29.12 -32.82
C LYS A 758 10.56 -29.29 -32.15
N VAL A 759 9.47 -29.10 -32.89
CA VAL A 759 8.11 -29.34 -32.39
C VAL A 759 7.83 -30.84 -32.21
N ALA A 760 8.43 -31.70 -33.05
CA ALA A 760 8.33 -33.15 -32.89
C ALA A 760 9.09 -33.63 -31.65
N GLU A 761 10.34 -33.17 -31.43
CA GLU A 761 11.12 -33.47 -30.21
C GLU A 761 10.41 -33.02 -28.94
N ALA A 762 9.85 -31.81 -28.93
CA ALA A 762 9.12 -31.28 -27.77
C ALA A 762 7.87 -32.11 -27.43
N LYS A 763 7.18 -32.66 -28.45
CA LYS A 763 6.03 -33.55 -28.26
C LYS A 763 6.43 -34.92 -27.70
N GLU A 764 7.61 -35.41 -28.05
CA GLU A 764 8.12 -36.68 -27.54
C GLU A 764 8.57 -36.55 -26.07
N GLN A 765 9.27 -35.47 -25.74
CA GLN A 765 9.62 -35.14 -24.34
C GLN A 765 8.39 -34.98 -23.44
N LEU A 766 7.31 -34.38 -23.94
CA LEU A 766 6.06 -34.26 -23.19
C LEU A 766 5.40 -35.62 -22.92
N LYS A 767 5.50 -36.57 -23.86
CA LYS A 767 4.97 -37.93 -23.68
C LYS A 767 5.78 -38.73 -22.66
N ASP A 768 7.10 -38.58 -22.65
CA ASP A 768 7.96 -39.24 -21.67
C ASP A 768 7.75 -38.66 -20.26
N HIS A 769 7.55 -37.35 -20.15
CA HIS A 769 7.22 -36.72 -18.87
C HIS A 769 5.84 -37.15 -18.32
N ALA A 770 4.85 -37.35 -19.20
CA ALA A 770 3.55 -37.88 -18.81
C ALA A 770 3.60 -39.36 -18.38
N LYS A 771 4.46 -40.16 -19.02
CA LYS A 771 4.72 -41.54 -18.58
C LYS A 771 5.40 -41.59 -17.21
N ALA A 772 6.38 -40.74 -16.96
CA ALA A 772 7.06 -40.65 -15.67
C ALA A 772 6.11 -40.29 -14.53
N GLN A 773 5.18 -39.36 -14.75
CA GLN A 773 4.17 -38.98 -13.76
C GLN A 773 3.19 -40.11 -13.45
N ASN A 774 2.77 -40.88 -14.47
CA ASN A 774 1.90 -42.04 -14.26
C ASN A 774 2.61 -43.19 -13.54
N GLU A 775 3.91 -43.40 -13.78
CA GLU A 775 4.72 -44.39 -13.07
C GLU A 775 4.89 -44.00 -11.59
N GLU A 776 5.12 -42.70 -11.31
CA GLU A 776 5.24 -42.15 -9.96
C GLU A 776 3.92 -42.26 -9.17
N GLU A 777 2.78 -42.05 -9.84
CA GLU A 777 1.45 -42.22 -9.24
C GLU A 777 1.12 -43.70 -8.97
N ARG A 778 1.55 -44.62 -9.85
CA ARG A 778 1.43 -46.07 -9.64
C ARG A 778 2.25 -46.54 -8.44
N VAL A 779 3.51 -46.10 -8.34
CA VAL A 779 4.40 -46.43 -7.21
C VAL A 779 3.88 -45.85 -5.90
N ARG A 780 3.28 -44.65 -5.93
CA ARG A 780 2.63 -44.05 -4.76
C ARG A 780 1.37 -44.81 -4.31
N GLN A 781 0.61 -45.38 -5.24
CA GLN A 781 -0.53 -46.24 -4.91
C GLN A 781 -0.09 -47.60 -4.35
N GLU A 782 0.99 -48.18 -4.85
CA GLU A 782 1.56 -49.43 -4.30
C GLU A 782 2.18 -49.25 -2.91
N LEU A 783 2.80 -48.09 -2.61
CA LEU A 783 3.43 -47.81 -1.33
C LEU A 783 2.46 -47.40 -0.21
N TYR A 784 1.28 -46.87 -0.54
CA TYR A 784 0.35 -46.26 0.43
C TYR A 784 -1.11 -46.76 0.32
N GLY A 785 -1.38 -47.78 -0.51
CA GLY A 785 -2.73 -48.20 -0.89
C GLY A 785 -3.51 -49.11 0.07
N ASP A 786 -2.87 -49.80 1.02
CA ASP A 786 -3.54 -50.85 1.82
C ASP A 786 -3.74 -50.49 3.31
N GLY A 787 -4.14 -49.24 3.59
CA GLY A 787 -4.34 -48.73 4.95
C GLY A 787 -5.78 -48.50 5.40
N LYS A 788 -6.81 -49.01 4.69
CA LYS A 788 -8.23 -48.81 5.06
C LYS A 788 -9.13 -50.00 4.74
N LYS A 789 -8.88 -51.14 5.37
CA LYS A 789 -9.92 -52.08 5.81
C LYS A 789 -9.49 -52.62 7.17
N GLU A 790 -10.42 -52.55 8.14
CA GLU A 790 -10.32 -52.95 9.56
C GLU A 790 -9.74 -51.91 10.54
N ALA A 791 -10.62 -51.00 10.97
CA ALA A 791 -10.82 -50.55 12.36
C ALA A 791 -12.08 -49.67 12.45
#